data_AF-A0A1H8IF18-F1
#
_entry.id   AF-A0A1H8IF18-F1
#
_cell.length_a   1.000
_cell.length_b   1.000
_cell.length_c   1.000
_cell.angle_alpha   90.00
_cell.angle_beta   90.00
_cell.angle_gamma   90.00
#
_symmetry.space_group_name_H-M   'P 1'
#
loop_
_entity.id
_entity.type
_entity.pdbx_description
1 polymer ?
#
loop_
_entity_poly.entity_id
_entity_poly.type
_entity_poly.pdbx_seq_one_letter_code
_entity_poly.pdbx_strand_id
1 'polypeptide(L)'
;MRSRTSWFNKEMIKQDFRQVGWISLIHFVTLLLSVVMGILIRLEQVADDYYYYYSNSLFSFATLIQVILIFIIPVLMAVFGLRYLHQKDASDFMHSLPISRGRLFWQKICFGLSSLWFSYLVNALLIVLIYVTQDVALLFRFSDIWHWLVISVVISSFVYCLSIFVGMFTGISIIQGVFTYIFMFFPVGFSMLITYNLNFALLGIPQSFYIEDHVLVFSPITDFESFFFSNGIPQMKMLMYSCLSLCLLVFSMVLYLKRPIEAASQAIVFQRLKPVFIYSFTFCFMLIGGFYYGMIRVSNHWILISYFIFSLIGYVISQIIVHKTWRVFSEWREYGYYLIGTLILTLIIIFDVFGFEKRIPSFEDVSQAYVINDTYMFAERQSYYGGLIGFTEPDELELVNNLHRDLIDKANRNNTLYYGNENITLRYELNNGSTLIREYYVDQSFYQEPTLQQIIETDTYKRYNNAIHMINSTRSDKITFTADQDYKQVEITDRDQIITLIDLLGKDDLTVSAHAADLMTTATIRMVNESDLELRLSNEHLKTIAWLEEEELFDQIKITASDVEQAFLIPYYDGINYYNSIFELERQLANMDYQTFTDEDGIDQLLNQVPYTFYSMPYYDYTGWVEEQVLVIYLKQRMEPLVYFIN
;
A
#
# COMPACT_ATOMS: atom_id res chain seq x y z
N MET A 1 24.34 -60.68 7.12
CA MET A 1 23.86 -59.63 6.19
C MET A 1 24.15 -58.27 6.81
N ARG A 2 25.07 -57.48 6.25
CA ARG A 2 25.37 -56.13 6.77
C ARG A 2 24.36 -55.14 6.20
N SER A 3 23.51 -54.59 7.06
CA SER A 3 22.72 -53.38 6.77
C SER A 3 23.68 -52.27 6.33
N ARG A 4 23.69 -51.93 5.03
CA ARG A 4 24.59 -50.93 4.43
C ARG A 4 23.82 -50.04 3.44
N THR A 5 22.78 -49.37 3.91
CA THR A 5 22.28 -48.16 3.23
C THR A 5 21.72 -47.22 4.28
N SER A 6 22.61 -46.57 5.01
CA SER A 6 22.29 -45.30 5.68
C SER A 6 21.76 -44.33 4.61
N TRP A 7 20.67 -43.61 4.92
CA TRP A 7 20.17 -42.51 4.07
C TRP A 7 21.22 -41.41 3.86
N PHE A 8 22.20 -41.33 4.75
CA PHE A 8 23.23 -40.31 4.82
C PHE A 8 24.49 -40.77 4.08
N ASN A 9 24.86 -40.08 2.98
CA ASN A 9 26.11 -40.31 2.25
C ASN A 9 27.12 -39.20 2.56
N LYS A 10 28.13 -39.53 3.38
CA LYS A 10 29.14 -38.60 3.87
C LYS A 10 29.95 -37.91 2.77
N GLU A 11 30.29 -38.64 1.70
CA GLU A 11 31.10 -38.09 0.61
C GLU A 11 30.32 -37.06 -0.21
N MET A 12 29.02 -37.30 -0.41
CA MET A 12 28.16 -36.37 -1.11
C MET A 12 27.93 -35.07 -0.29
N ILE A 13 27.84 -35.15 1.04
CA ILE A 13 27.80 -33.95 1.90
C ILE A 13 29.11 -33.17 1.82
N LYS A 14 30.25 -33.87 1.81
CA LYS A 14 31.56 -33.24 1.67
C LYS A 14 31.69 -32.54 0.32
N GLN A 15 31.14 -33.12 -0.74
CA GLN A 15 31.03 -32.49 -2.05
C GLN A 15 30.13 -31.25 -2.00
N ASP A 16 28.95 -31.35 -1.39
CA ASP A 16 28.02 -30.23 -1.23
C ASP A 16 28.66 -29.06 -0.48
N PHE A 17 29.31 -29.36 0.65
CA PHE A 17 30.03 -28.37 1.44
C PHE A 17 31.15 -27.69 0.63
N ARG A 18 31.91 -28.44 -0.17
CA ARG A 18 32.94 -27.87 -1.05
C ARG A 18 32.35 -26.99 -2.16
N GLN A 19 31.15 -27.31 -2.64
CA GLN A 19 30.51 -26.61 -3.75
C GLN A 19 29.78 -25.34 -3.31
N VAL A 20 29.03 -25.40 -2.20
CA VAL A 20 28.12 -24.34 -1.74
C VAL A 20 28.34 -23.89 -0.31
N GLY A 21 29.23 -24.53 0.47
CA GLY A 21 29.47 -24.17 1.87
C GLY A 21 30.00 -22.74 2.07
N TRP A 22 30.68 -22.17 1.06
CA TRP A 22 31.13 -20.77 1.08
C TRP A 22 29.95 -19.78 1.12
N ILE A 23 28.79 -20.12 0.55
CA ILE A 23 27.58 -19.29 0.60
C ILE A 23 27.09 -19.18 2.05
N SER A 24 27.09 -20.30 2.78
CA SER A 24 26.75 -20.35 4.20
C SER A 24 27.68 -19.51 5.06
N LEU A 25 28.97 -19.52 4.73
CA LEU A 25 29.98 -18.75 5.45
C LEU A 25 29.77 -17.26 5.23
N ILE A 26 29.58 -16.83 3.98
CA ILE A 26 29.26 -15.42 3.67
C ILE A 26 27.98 -15.01 4.39
N HIS A 27 26.93 -15.80 4.30
CA HIS A 27 25.66 -15.52 4.97
C HIS A 27 25.82 -15.38 6.49
N PHE A 28 26.56 -16.29 7.13
CA PHE A 28 26.86 -16.22 8.56
C PHE A 28 27.64 -14.95 8.93
N VAL A 29 28.73 -14.66 8.21
CA VAL A 29 29.59 -13.50 8.47
C VAL A 29 28.84 -12.20 8.24
N THR A 30 28.02 -12.09 7.19
CA THR A 30 27.25 -10.88 6.93
C THR A 30 26.21 -10.65 8.02
N LEU A 31 25.49 -11.69 8.48
CA LEU A 31 24.57 -11.57 9.62
C LEU A 31 25.28 -11.17 10.92
N LEU A 32 26.47 -11.72 11.16
CA LEU A 32 27.29 -11.37 12.31
C LEU A 32 27.67 -9.89 12.29
N LEU A 33 28.15 -9.40 11.15
CA LEU A 33 28.55 -8.00 10.98
C LEU A 33 27.36 -7.04 10.97
N SER A 34 26.20 -7.45 10.44
CA SER A 34 25.05 -6.58 10.31
C SER A 34 24.24 -6.48 11.59
N VAL A 35 23.89 -7.62 12.21
CA VAL A 35 22.98 -7.66 13.37
C VAL A 35 23.78 -7.66 14.66
N VAL A 36 24.66 -8.64 14.85
CA VAL A 36 25.38 -8.83 16.13
C VAL A 36 26.30 -7.64 16.43
N MET A 37 27.14 -7.25 15.47
CA MET A 37 28.00 -6.07 15.65
C MET A 37 27.19 -4.77 15.65
N GLY A 38 26.09 -4.69 14.90
CA GLY A 38 25.19 -3.54 14.91
C GLY A 38 24.58 -3.26 16.28
N ILE A 39 24.20 -4.32 17.02
CA ILE A 39 23.76 -4.21 18.41
C ILE A 39 24.89 -3.68 19.29
N LEU A 40 26.10 -4.25 19.19
CA LEU A 40 27.24 -3.83 20.02
C LEU A 40 27.63 -2.35 19.79
N ILE A 41 27.62 -1.89 18.53
CA ILE A 41 27.88 -0.49 18.19
C ILE A 41 26.81 0.43 18.78
N ARG A 42 25.53 0.05 18.66
CA ARG A 42 24.43 0.87 19.20
C ARG A 42 24.47 0.94 20.72
N LEU A 43 24.86 -0.14 21.41
CA LEU A 43 25.02 -0.12 22.87
C LEU A 43 26.06 0.89 23.34
N GLU A 44 27.15 1.07 22.58
CA GLU A 44 28.17 2.08 22.88
C GLU A 44 27.62 3.51 22.70
N GLN A 45 26.73 3.72 21.71
CA GLN A 45 26.12 5.02 21.40
C GLN A 45 24.99 5.44 22.36
N VAL A 46 24.21 4.49 22.89
CA VAL A 46 23.11 4.79 23.84
C VAL A 46 23.63 5.41 25.15
N ALA A 47 24.92 5.25 25.47
CA ALA A 47 25.53 5.90 26.62
C ALA A 47 25.51 7.45 26.54
N ASP A 48 25.38 8.04 25.35
CA ASP A 48 25.48 9.49 25.11
C ASP A 48 24.14 10.21 24.87
N ASP A 49 23.05 9.52 24.48
CA ASP A 49 21.74 10.14 24.20
C ASP A 49 20.55 9.20 24.48
N TYR A 50 19.80 9.47 25.56
CA TYR A 50 18.84 8.54 26.16
C TYR A 50 17.44 8.50 25.50
N TYR A 51 17.09 9.42 24.61
CA TYR A 51 15.69 9.70 24.28
C TYR A 51 15.13 9.11 22.96
N TYR A 52 15.94 8.52 22.08
CA TYR A 52 15.48 8.20 20.70
C TYR A 52 15.70 6.77 20.16
N TYR A 53 16.22 5.82 20.96
CA TYR A 53 16.76 4.56 20.40
C TYR A 53 15.95 3.27 20.61
N TYR A 54 14.75 3.35 21.18
CA TYR A 54 13.91 2.17 21.36
C TYR A 54 13.35 1.67 20.02
N SER A 55 13.93 0.61 19.45
CA SER A 55 13.40 -0.05 18.25
C SER A 55 12.91 -1.45 18.60
N ASN A 56 11.60 -1.70 18.55
CA ASN A 56 10.96 -2.99 18.91
C ASN A 56 11.30 -4.18 17.98
N SER A 57 12.36 -4.13 17.18
CA SER A 57 12.65 -5.16 16.17
C SER A 57 14.15 -5.28 15.88
N LEU A 58 14.66 -6.51 15.92
CA LEU A 58 16.03 -6.81 15.47
C LEU A 58 16.20 -6.60 13.96
N PHE A 59 15.13 -6.51 13.18
CA PHE A 59 15.20 -6.15 11.77
C PHE A 59 15.56 -4.69 11.54
N SER A 60 15.51 -3.82 12.57
CA SER A 60 15.95 -2.42 12.46
C SER A 60 17.47 -2.29 12.25
N PHE A 61 18.25 -3.30 12.65
CA PHE A 61 19.71 -3.31 12.51
C PHE A 61 20.12 -3.65 11.08
N ALA A 62 20.46 -2.65 10.28
CA ALA A 62 20.83 -2.83 8.87
C ALA A 62 19.76 -3.59 8.06
N THR A 63 18.50 -3.14 8.18
CA THR A 63 17.30 -3.75 7.58
C THR A 63 17.50 -4.19 6.13
N LEU A 64 18.01 -3.30 5.28
CA LEU A 64 18.25 -3.58 3.86
C LEU A 64 19.17 -4.79 3.65
N ILE A 65 20.23 -4.92 4.46
CA ILE A 65 21.16 -6.05 4.38
C ILE A 65 20.44 -7.34 4.77
N GLN A 66 19.67 -7.33 5.86
CA GLN A 66 18.95 -8.53 6.30
C GLN A 66 17.93 -9.01 5.26
N VAL A 67 17.21 -8.08 4.63
CA VAL A 67 16.23 -8.36 3.56
C VAL A 67 16.93 -8.97 2.36
N ILE A 68 18.06 -8.40 1.94
CA ILE A 68 18.91 -8.98 0.88
C ILE A 68 19.32 -10.41 1.24
N LEU A 69 19.73 -10.67 2.49
CA LEU A 69 20.14 -12.00 2.91
C LEU A 69 18.98 -13.00 2.89
N ILE A 70 17.79 -12.62 3.36
CA ILE A 70 16.59 -13.47 3.39
C ILE A 70 16.12 -13.84 1.98
N PHE A 71 16.19 -12.92 1.02
CA PHE A 71 15.64 -13.14 -0.32
C PHE A 71 16.68 -13.60 -1.36
N ILE A 72 17.96 -13.21 -1.24
CA ILE A 72 18.97 -13.54 -2.25
C ILE A 72 19.75 -14.82 -1.91
N ILE A 73 20.19 -14.98 -0.66
CA ILE A 73 21.06 -16.10 -0.30
C ILE A 73 20.37 -17.46 -0.50
N PRO A 74 19.08 -17.66 -0.14
CA PRO A 74 18.40 -18.92 -0.39
C PRO A 74 18.29 -19.26 -1.88
N VAL A 75 18.08 -18.25 -2.73
CA VAL A 75 18.04 -18.44 -4.19
C VAL A 75 19.41 -18.88 -4.69
N LEU A 76 20.49 -18.22 -4.26
CA LEU A 76 21.85 -18.63 -4.63
C LEU A 76 22.15 -20.05 -4.15
N MET A 77 21.80 -20.39 -2.91
CA MET A 77 21.98 -21.74 -2.36
C MET A 77 21.27 -22.80 -3.20
N ALA A 78 20.03 -22.53 -3.64
CA ALA A 78 19.28 -23.43 -4.51
C ALA A 78 19.90 -23.54 -5.92
N VAL A 79 20.25 -22.40 -6.54
CA VAL A 79 20.81 -22.34 -7.89
C VAL A 79 22.16 -23.07 -7.98
N PHE A 80 23.04 -22.85 -7.02
CA PHE A 80 24.34 -23.52 -6.99
C PHE A 80 24.22 -24.99 -6.53
N GLY A 81 23.33 -25.30 -5.60
CA GLY A 81 23.07 -26.67 -5.14
C GLY A 81 22.49 -27.57 -6.23
N LEU A 82 21.64 -27.01 -7.10
CA LEU A 82 21.03 -27.71 -8.24
C LEU A 82 21.80 -27.56 -9.56
N ARG A 83 22.94 -26.86 -9.58
CA ARG A 83 23.72 -26.61 -10.81
C ARG A 83 24.02 -27.88 -11.61
N TYR A 84 24.18 -29.03 -10.94
CA TYR A 84 24.42 -30.31 -11.62
C TYR A 84 23.26 -30.74 -12.55
N LEU A 85 22.03 -30.29 -12.31
CA LEU A 85 20.88 -30.56 -13.18
C LEU A 85 20.85 -29.71 -14.46
N HIS A 86 21.64 -28.64 -14.49
CA HIS A 86 21.66 -27.67 -15.58
C HIS A 86 22.84 -27.88 -16.54
N GLN A 87 23.75 -28.79 -16.20
CA GLN A 87 24.91 -29.15 -17.02
C GLN A 87 24.84 -30.62 -17.37
N LYS A 88 24.90 -30.94 -18.66
CA LYS A 88 24.72 -32.31 -19.16
C LYS A 88 25.73 -33.29 -18.53
N ASP A 89 27.02 -32.97 -18.59
CA ASP A 89 28.08 -33.84 -18.08
C ASP A 89 27.95 -34.08 -16.56
N ALA A 90 27.61 -33.04 -15.79
CA ALA A 90 27.41 -33.14 -14.36
C ALA A 90 26.15 -33.95 -14.01
N SER A 91 25.09 -33.79 -14.78
CA SER A 91 23.83 -34.54 -14.64
C SER A 91 24.07 -36.04 -14.90
N ASP A 92 24.75 -36.36 -16.01
CA ASP A 92 25.08 -37.73 -16.40
C ASP A 92 25.99 -38.39 -15.35
N PHE A 93 27.03 -37.68 -14.87
CA PHE A 93 27.89 -38.18 -13.80
C PHE A 93 27.11 -38.45 -12.50
N MET A 94 26.33 -37.47 -12.01
CA MET A 94 25.60 -37.61 -10.75
C MET A 94 24.54 -38.71 -10.80
N HIS A 95 23.90 -38.90 -11.96
CA HIS A 95 22.91 -39.97 -12.16
C HIS A 95 23.52 -41.34 -12.50
N SER A 96 24.83 -41.43 -12.76
CA SER A 96 25.55 -42.70 -12.89
C SER A 96 25.97 -43.31 -11.53
N LEU A 97 25.99 -42.48 -10.47
CA LEU A 97 26.33 -42.94 -9.13
C LEU A 97 25.29 -43.94 -8.60
N PRO A 98 25.68 -44.92 -7.76
CA PRO A 98 24.77 -45.92 -7.18
C PRO A 98 23.89 -45.32 -6.05
N ILE A 99 23.22 -44.20 -6.32
CA ILE A 99 22.34 -43.47 -5.40
C ILE A 99 20.99 -43.27 -6.09
N SER A 100 19.89 -43.67 -5.43
CA SER A 100 18.55 -43.44 -5.97
C SER A 100 18.25 -41.94 -6.07
N ARG A 101 17.58 -41.50 -7.15
CA ARG A 101 17.16 -40.10 -7.37
C ARG A 101 16.51 -39.47 -6.13
N GLY A 102 15.53 -40.12 -5.51
CA GLY A 102 14.86 -39.58 -4.33
C GLY A 102 15.80 -39.30 -3.14
N ARG A 103 16.80 -40.15 -2.91
CA ARG A 103 17.82 -39.93 -1.87
C ARG A 103 18.74 -38.76 -2.23
N LEU A 104 19.17 -38.66 -3.49
CA LEU A 104 20.00 -37.55 -3.97
C LEU A 104 19.27 -36.20 -3.80
N PHE A 105 17.98 -36.16 -4.13
CA PHE A 105 17.12 -34.98 -3.96
C PHE A 105 17.07 -34.51 -2.50
N TRP A 106 16.68 -35.39 -1.58
CA TRP A 106 16.56 -35.04 -0.16
C TRP A 106 17.92 -34.66 0.44
N GLN A 107 18.99 -35.32 0.04
CA GLN A 107 20.33 -34.97 0.51
C GLN A 107 20.72 -33.54 0.13
N LYS A 108 20.52 -33.12 -1.13
CA LYS A 108 20.84 -31.77 -1.60
C LYS A 108 19.99 -30.70 -0.89
N ILE A 109 18.70 -30.96 -0.73
CA ILE A 109 17.74 -30.01 -0.12
C ILE A 109 17.98 -29.86 1.37
N CYS A 110 18.10 -30.97 2.10
CA CYS A 110 18.37 -30.94 3.53
C CYS A 110 19.73 -30.27 3.82
N PHE A 111 20.73 -30.48 2.96
CA PHE A 111 22.00 -29.76 3.09
C PHE A 111 21.81 -28.24 2.98
N GLY A 112 21.12 -27.77 1.93
CA GLY A 112 20.88 -26.34 1.73
C GLY A 112 20.09 -25.70 2.87
N LEU A 113 18.98 -26.33 3.31
CA LEU A 113 18.19 -25.85 4.46
C LEU A 113 19.01 -25.81 5.74
N SER A 114 19.72 -26.90 6.07
CA SER A 114 20.55 -26.96 7.28
C SER A 114 21.64 -25.89 7.27
N SER A 115 22.22 -25.62 6.10
CA SER A 115 23.23 -24.58 5.90
C SER A 115 22.68 -23.18 6.15
N LEU A 116 21.48 -22.88 5.64
CA LEU A 116 20.81 -21.59 5.89
C LEU A 116 20.45 -21.43 7.38
N TRP A 117 19.84 -22.45 7.97
CA TRP A 117 19.41 -22.43 9.38
C TRP A 117 20.59 -22.29 10.33
N PHE A 118 21.73 -22.93 10.02
CA PHE A 118 22.95 -22.81 10.82
C PHE A 118 23.37 -21.35 11.01
N SER A 119 23.39 -20.55 9.94
CA SER A 119 23.77 -19.13 10.03
C SER A 119 22.84 -18.33 10.94
N TYR A 120 21.52 -18.57 10.87
CA TYR A 120 20.55 -17.87 11.73
C TYR A 120 20.63 -18.33 13.19
N LEU A 121 20.73 -19.64 13.43
CA LEU A 121 20.78 -20.20 14.78
C LEU A 121 22.04 -19.78 15.53
N VAL A 122 23.20 -19.76 14.87
CA VAL A 122 24.44 -19.31 15.52
C VAL A 122 24.40 -17.82 15.83
N ASN A 123 23.89 -16.98 14.92
CA ASN A 123 23.74 -15.55 15.20
C ASN A 123 22.70 -15.29 16.31
N ALA A 124 21.57 -15.99 16.31
CA ALA A 124 20.60 -15.91 17.40
C ALA A 124 21.23 -16.27 18.75
N LEU A 125 22.05 -17.33 18.81
CA LEU A 125 22.75 -17.71 20.03
C LEU A 125 23.72 -16.61 20.51
N LEU A 126 24.43 -15.96 19.59
CA LEU A 126 25.31 -14.83 19.92
C LEU A 126 24.51 -13.62 20.43
N ILE A 127 23.34 -13.34 19.85
CA ILE A 127 22.44 -12.27 20.32
C ILE A 127 21.90 -12.59 21.71
N VAL A 128 21.53 -13.86 21.98
CA VAL A 128 21.13 -14.31 23.33
C VAL A 128 22.28 -14.12 24.33
N LEU A 129 23.51 -14.45 23.95
CA LEU A 129 24.68 -14.23 24.80
C LEU A 129 24.88 -12.74 25.11
N ILE A 130 24.73 -11.85 24.12
CA ILE A 130 24.77 -10.40 24.33
C ILE A 130 23.65 -9.97 25.28
N TYR A 131 22.42 -10.44 25.05
CA TYR A 131 21.26 -10.09 25.87
C TYR A 131 21.44 -10.47 27.35
N VAL A 132 22.08 -11.60 27.64
CA VAL A 132 22.32 -12.06 29.02
C VAL A 132 23.55 -11.39 29.66
N THR A 133 24.49 -10.88 28.87
CA THR A 133 25.76 -10.32 29.38
C THR A 133 25.83 -8.80 29.38
N GLN A 134 24.99 -8.12 28.59
CA GLN A 134 24.96 -6.66 28.42
C GLN A 134 23.57 -6.11 28.74
N ASP A 135 23.48 -4.84 29.14
CA ASP A 135 22.20 -4.17 29.39
C ASP A 135 21.60 -3.65 28.07
N VAL A 136 20.92 -4.55 27.35
CA VAL A 136 20.30 -4.25 26.05
C VAL A 136 18.79 -4.03 26.12
N ALA A 137 18.23 -3.96 27.34
CA ALA A 137 16.78 -3.90 27.54
C ALA A 137 16.12 -2.68 26.88
N LEU A 138 16.88 -1.59 26.70
CA LEU A 138 16.46 -0.39 25.98
C LEU A 138 16.50 -0.53 24.46
N LEU A 139 17.16 -1.56 23.92
CA LEU A 139 17.27 -1.77 22.47
C LEU A 139 16.23 -2.76 21.95
N PHE A 140 16.04 -3.89 22.63
CA PHE A 140 15.09 -4.94 22.23
C PHE A 140 14.79 -5.88 23.40
N ARG A 141 13.68 -6.61 23.30
CA ARG A 141 13.22 -7.62 24.28
C ARG A 141 13.69 -9.01 23.89
N PHE A 142 13.75 -9.93 24.85
CA PHE A 142 14.10 -11.34 24.58
C PHE A 142 13.17 -11.98 23.53
N SER A 143 11.88 -11.60 23.54
CA SER A 143 10.90 -12.03 22.55
C SER A 143 11.37 -11.72 21.13
N ASP A 144 12.03 -10.60 20.90
CA ASP A 144 12.33 -10.07 19.57
C ASP A 144 13.42 -10.90 18.89
N ILE A 145 14.28 -11.56 19.68
CA ILE A 145 15.24 -12.58 19.21
C ILE A 145 14.48 -13.76 18.59
N TRP A 146 13.43 -14.22 19.25
CA TRP A 146 12.61 -15.33 18.76
C TRP A 146 11.81 -14.93 17.51
N HIS A 147 11.21 -13.74 17.52
CA HIS A 147 10.53 -13.16 16.35
C HIS A 147 11.44 -13.14 15.12
N TRP A 148 12.62 -12.55 15.27
CA TRP A 148 13.63 -12.45 14.22
C TRP A 148 14.05 -13.81 13.67
N LEU A 149 14.34 -14.77 14.57
CA LEU A 149 14.77 -16.11 14.18
C LEU A 149 13.69 -16.85 13.40
N VAL A 150 12.44 -16.86 13.90
CA VAL A 150 11.34 -17.60 13.28
C VAL A 150 10.98 -17.02 11.92
N ILE A 151 10.88 -15.69 11.80
CA ILE A 151 10.62 -15.00 10.53
C ILE A 151 11.72 -15.32 9.52
N SER A 152 12.98 -15.11 9.90
CA SER A 152 14.13 -15.35 9.02
C SER A 152 14.22 -16.80 8.56
N VAL A 153 13.99 -17.78 9.44
CA VAL A 153 14.07 -19.21 9.10
C VAL A 153 12.94 -19.62 8.16
N VAL A 154 11.69 -19.25 8.43
CA VAL A 154 10.54 -19.67 7.62
C VAL A 154 10.55 -19.00 6.26
N ILE A 155 10.76 -17.68 6.18
CA ILE A 155 10.78 -16.97 4.90
C ILE A 155 11.97 -17.41 4.05
N SER A 156 13.17 -17.55 4.62
CA SER A 156 14.33 -18.05 3.87
C SER A 156 14.15 -19.50 3.39
N SER A 157 13.48 -20.34 4.19
CA SER A 157 13.10 -21.71 3.79
C SER A 157 12.09 -21.71 2.65
N PHE A 158 11.08 -20.84 2.71
CA PHE A 158 10.09 -20.68 1.64
C PHE A 158 10.75 -20.25 0.32
N VAL A 159 11.60 -19.22 0.36
CA VAL A 159 12.34 -18.75 -0.82
C VAL A 159 13.24 -19.85 -1.38
N TYR A 160 13.94 -20.60 -0.51
CA TYR A 160 14.73 -21.75 -0.91
C TYR A 160 13.87 -22.81 -1.62
N CYS A 161 12.76 -23.22 -1.01
CA CYS A 161 11.86 -24.25 -1.54
C CYS A 161 11.23 -23.82 -2.88
N LEU A 162 10.84 -22.56 -3.01
CA LEU A 162 10.36 -21.98 -4.27
C LEU A 162 11.45 -22.05 -5.35
N SER A 163 12.69 -21.68 -5.01
CA SER A 163 13.79 -21.74 -5.97
C SER A 163 14.15 -23.17 -6.38
N ILE A 164 14.07 -24.13 -5.45
CA ILE A 164 14.22 -25.56 -5.74
C ILE A 164 13.11 -26.02 -6.69
N PHE A 165 11.85 -25.65 -6.44
CA PHE A 165 10.71 -25.96 -7.29
C PHE A 165 10.90 -25.43 -8.71
N VAL A 166 11.27 -24.16 -8.86
CA VAL A 166 11.62 -23.55 -10.15
C VAL A 166 12.77 -24.27 -10.83
N GLY A 167 13.77 -24.70 -10.06
CA GLY A 167 14.90 -25.50 -10.53
C GLY A 167 14.51 -26.85 -11.12
N MET A 168 13.33 -27.40 -10.81
CA MET A 168 12.89 -28.70 -11.32
C MET A 168 12.40 -28.64 -12.77
N PHE A 169 11.78 -27.53 -13.18
CA PHE A 169 11.25 -27.36 -14.53
C PHE A 169 12.10 -26.45 -15.42
N THR A 170 13.19 -25.89 -14.90
CA THR A 170 14.20 -25.14 -15.66
C THR A 170 15.47 -25.97 -15.83
N GLY A 171 16.18 -25.79 -16.94
CA GLY A 171 17.43 -26.49 -17.25
C GLY A 171 18.65 -25.57 -17.32
N ILE A 172 18.50 -24.28 -16.95
CA ILE A 172 19.56 -23.26 -16.98
C ILE A 172 19.57 -22.53 -15.63
N SER A 173 20.72 -22.44 -14.97
CA SER A 173 20.86 -21.83 -13.63
C SER A 173 20.42 -20.37 -13.56
N ILE A 174 20.73 -19.57 -14.59
CA ILE A 174 20.29 -18.17 -14.64
C ILE A 174 18.77 -18.08 -14.72
N ILE A 175 18.13 -18.92 -15.55
CA ILE A 175 16.67 -18.96 -15.69
C ILE A 175 16.03 -19.41 -14.37
N GLN A 176 16.61 -20.39 -13.65
CA GLN A 176 16.13 -20.75 -12.32
C GLN A 176 16.10 -19.54 -11.38
N GLY A 177 17.18 -18.77 -11.32
CA GLY A 177 17.26 -17.57 -10.48
C GLY A 177 16.22 -16.52 -10.87
N VAL A 178 16.17 -16.14 -12.15
CA VAL A 178 15.21 -15.14 -12.66
C VAL A 178 13.76 -15.58 -12.44
N PHE A 179 13.42 -16.82 -12.78
CA PHE A 179 12.07 -17.34 -12.61
C PHE A 179 11.69 -17.47 -11.13
N THR A 180 12.63 -17.67 -10.21
CA THR A 180 12.32 -17.66 -8.78
C THR A 180 11.72 -16.32 -8.36
N TYR A 181 12.33 -15.21 -8.76
CA TYR A 181 11.81 -13.88 -8.45
C TYR A 181 10.51 -13.60 -9.21
N ILE A 182 10.42 -13.97 -10.50
CA ILE A 182 9.17 -13.81 -11.26
C ILE A 182 8.03 -14.53 -10.53
N PHE A 183 8.20 -15.79 -10.12
CA PHE A 183 7.16 -16.54 -9.40
C PHE A 183 6.86 -15.98 -8.01
N MET A 184 7.83 -15.35 -7.36
CA MET A 184 7.63 -14.71 -6.05
C MET A 184 6.79 -13.44 -6.15
N PHE A 185 7.02 -12.63 -7.18
CA PHE A 185 6.21 -11.45 -7.47
C PHE A 185 4.91 -11.77 -8.23
N PHE A 186 4.81 -12.96 -8.83
CA PHE A 186 3.71 -13.31 -9.71
C PHE A 186 2.32 -13.13 -9.07
N PRO A 187 2.03 -13.62 -7.85
CA PRO A 187 0.70 -13.42 -7.25
C PRO A 187 0.32 -11.95 -7.10
N VAL A 188 1.26 -11.12 -6.64
CA VAL A 188 1.04 -9.69 -6.41
C VAL A 188 0.91 -8.95 -7.75
N GLY A 189 1.92 -9.09 -8.61
CA GLY A 189 1.96 -8.41 -9.90
C GLY A 189 0.83 -8.83 -10.82
N PHE A 190 0.46 -10.11 -10.87
CA PHE A 190 -0.64 -10.58 -11.69
C PHE A 190 -2.00 -10.05 -11.20
N SER A 191 -2.25 -10.07 -9.89
CA SER A 191 -3.46 -9.51 -9.31
C SER A 191 -3.55 -8.01 -9.53
N MET A 192 -2.48 -7.25 -9.31
CA MET A 192 -2.43 -5.82 -9.63
C MET A 192 -2.75 -5.58 -11.10
N LEU A 193 -2.06 -6.27 -12.01
CA LEU A 193 -2.29 -6.12 -13.45
C LEU A 193 -3.74 -6.42 -13.82
N ILE A 194 -4.38 -7.44 -13.26
CA ILE A 194 -5.80 -7.70 -13.49
C ILE A 194 -6.66 -6.55 -12.95
N THR A 195 -6.47 -6.14 -11.70
CA THR A 195 -7.29 -5.10 -11.05
C THR A 195 -7.22 -3.78 -11.82
N TYR A 196 -6.03 -3.31 -12.18
CA TYR A 196 -5.86 -2.08 -12.97
C TYR A 196 -6.53 -2.19 -14.35
N ASN A 197 -6.28 -3.28 -15.08
CA ASN A 197 -6.85 -3.42 -16.42
C ASN A 197 -8.38 -3.61 -16.39
N LEU A 198 -8.93 -4.19 -15.31
CA LEU A 198 -10.37 -4.24 -15.08
C LEU A 198 -10.92 -2.85 -14.73
N ASN A 199 -10.22 -2.06 -13.91
CA ASN A 199 -10.63 -0.69 -13.58
C ASN A 199 -10.70 0.22 -14.82
N PHE A 200 -9.80 0.03 -15.80
CA PHE A 200 -9.91 0.71 -17.10
C PHE A 200 -11.09 0.22 -17.97
N ALA A 201 -11.55 -1.01 -17.77
CA ALA A 201 -12.55 -1.65 -18.62
C ALA A 201 -13.98 -1.58 -18.05
N LEU A 202 -14.13 -1.52 -16.72
CA LEU A 202 -15.40 -1.56 -15.99
C LEU A 202 -15.47 -0.43 -14.97
N LEU A 203 -16.64 0.22 -14.89
CA LEU A 203 -16.92 1.21 -13.84
C LEU A 203 -17.18 0.53 -12.49
N GLY A 204 -16.76 1.18 -11.40
CA GLY A 204 -17.06 0.72 -10.04
C GLY A 204 -16.06 -0.31 -9.48
N ILE A 205 -14.92 -0.59 -10.13
CA ILE A 205 -13.91 -1.52 -9.61
C ILE A 205 -13.18 -0.87 -8.42
N PRO A 206 -13.26 -1.42 -7.20
CA PRO A 206 -12.59 -0.89 -6.01
C PRO A 206 -11.11 -1.26 -5.99
N GLN A 207 -10.36 -0.58 -6.86
CA GLN A 207 -8.94 -0.82 -7.07
C GLN A 207 -8.15 -0.53 -5.80
N SER A 208 -8.38 0.62 -5.17
CA SER A 208 -7.62 1.06 -4.00
C SER A 208 -7.78 0.07 -2.84
N PHE A 209 -9.02 -0.34 -2.58
CA PHE A 209 -9.38 -1.34 -1.56
C PHE A 209 -8.72 -2.71 -1.79
N TYR A 210 -8.65 -3.19 -3.04
CA TYR A 210 -8.07 -4.51 -3.30
C TYR A 210 -6.54 -4.51 -3.24
N ILE A 211 -5.87 -3.43 -3.65
CA ILE A 211 -4.41 -3.47 -3.84
C ILE A 211 -3.68 -3.43 -2.49
N GLU A 212 -3.96 -2.42 -1.67
CA GLU A 212 -3.16 -2.11 -0.47
C GLU A 212 -3.31 -3.20 0.59
N ASP A 213 -4.54 -3.56 0.96
CA ASP A 213 -4.80 -4.48 2.08
C ASP A 213 -4.80 -5.96 1.70
N HIS A 214 -5.02 -6.30 0.42
CA HIS A 214 -5.26 -7.69 0.01
C HIS A 214 -4.23 -8.24 -0.97
N VAL A 215 -3.71 -7.44 -1.90
CA VAL A 215 -2.81 -7.95 -2.94
C VAL A 215 -1.35 -7.90 -2.50
N LEU A 216 -0.91 -6.83 -1.85
CA LEU A 216 0.49 -6.70 -1.38
C LEU A 216 0.87 -7.79 -0.38
N VAL A 217 -0.07 -8.34 0.38
CA VAL A 217 0.16 -9.38 1.38
C VAL A 217 0.36 -10.79 0.79
N PHE A 218 0.19 -10.99 -0.52
CA PHE A 218 0.33 -12.32 -1.14
C PHE A 218 1.77 -12.83 -1.23
N SER A 219 2.77 -11.94 -1.13
CA SER A 219 4.18 -12.31 -1.22
C SER A 219 4.98 -11.73 -0.05
N PRO A 220 5.90 -12.49 0.55
CA PRO A 220 6.64 -12.00 1.70
C PRO A 220 7.63 -10.88 1.34
N ILE A 221 7.94 -10.71 0.04
CA ILE A 221 8.83 -9.63 -0.44
C ILE A 221 8.09 -8.28 -0.56
N THR A 222 6.77 -8.30 -0.74
CA THR A 222 5.93 -7.09 -0.84
C THR A 222 5.23 -6.78 0.48
N ASP A 223 4.96 -7.80 1.30
CA ASP A 223 4.38 -7.70 2.65
C ASP A 223 5.43 -7.25 3.70
N PHE A 224 6.18 -6.20 3.37
CA PHE A 224 7.36 -5.78 4.13
C PHE A 224 7.00 -5.35 5.55
N GLU A 225 5.94 -4.57 5.69
CA GLU A 225 5.49 -4.03 6.97
C GLU A 225 5.13 -5.14 7.97
N SER A 226 4.33 -6.12 7.54
CA SER A 226 3.90 -7.24 8.39
C SER A 226 5.08 -8.04 8.96
N PHE A 227 6.17 -8.21 8.20
CA PHE A 227 7.30 -9.05 8.62
C PHE A 227 8.43 -8.29 9.30
N PHE A 228 8.68 -7.04 8.93
CA PHE A 228 9.88 -6.32 9.37
C PHE A 228 9.58 -5.19 10.36
N PHE A 229 8.37 -4.62 10.35
CA PHE A 229 7.99 -3.47 11.19
C PHE A 229 6.87 -3.75 12.19
N SER A 230 6.09 -4.82 12.01
CA SER A 230 5.01 -5.16 12.96
C SER A 230 5.53 -5.65 14.32
N ASN A 231 4.80 -5.31 15.38
CA ASN A 231 5.07 -5.76 16.75
C ASN A 231 4.51 -7.18 16.97
N GLY A 232 5.12 -8.20 16.36
CA GLY A 232 4.73 -9.59 16.61
C GLY A 232 5.01 -10.56 15.46
N ILE A 233 4.79 -11.86 15.70
CA ILE A 233 4.84 -12.87 14.64
C ILE A 233 3.47 -12.91 13.97
N PRO A 234 3.34 -12.69 12.65
CA PRO A 234 2.09 -12.93 11.93
C PRO A 234 1.83 -14.43 11.79
N GLN A 235 1.37 -15.07 12.87
CA GLN A 235 1.33 -16.54 13.05
C GLN A 235 0.65 -17.28 11.88
N MET A 236 -0.48 -16.75 11.39
CA MET A 236 -1.22 -17.36 10.28
C MET A 236 -0.40 -17.33 8.97
N LYS A 237 0.27 -16.20 8.68
CA LYS A 237 1.16 -16.07 7.51
C LYS A 237 2.35 -17.02 7.65
N MET A 238 2.94 -17.15 8.84
CA MET A 238 4.04 -18.08 9.09
C MET A 238 3.65 -19.55 8.87
N LEU A 239 2.46 -19.93 9.35
CA LEU A 239 1.91 -21.26 9.11
C LEU A 239 1.68 -21.50 7.61
N MET A 240 1.09 -20.52 6.92
CA MET A 240 0.85 -20.57 5.48
C MET A 240 2.15 -20.78 4.69
N TYR A 241 3.18 -19.96 4.92
CA TYR A 241 4.46 -20.10 4.21
C TYR A 241 5.18 -21.41 4.55
N SER A 242 5.04 -21.91 5.78
CA SER A 242 5.57 -23.22 6.16
C SER A 242 4.86 -24.36 5.41
N CYS A 243 3.53 -24.35 5.36
CA CYS A 243 2.74 -25.30 4.59
C CYS A 243 3.04 -25.22 3.08
N LEU A 244 3.14 -24.01 2.54
CA LEU A 244 3.46 -23.79 1.13
C LEU A 244 4.86 -24.31 0.79
N SER A 245 5.84 -24.12 1.68
CA SER A 245 7.19 -24.70 1.53
C SER A 245 7.14 -26.22 1.44
N LEU A 246 6.38 -26.88 2.32
CA LEU A 246 6.20 -28.34 2.29
C LEU A 246 5.53 -28.80 0.98
N CYS A 247 4.47 -28.13 0.55
CA CYS A 247 3.81 -28.39 -0.73
C CYS A 247 4.80 -28.26 -1.90
N LEU A 248 5.56 -27.17 -1.94
CA LEU A 248 6.58 -26.94 -2.98
C LEU A 248 7.65 -28.03 -2.98
N LEU A 249 8.09 -28.52 -1.81
CA LEU A 249 9.03 -29.64 -1.72
C LEU A 249 8.44 -30.95 -2.25
N VAL A 250 7.18 -31.26 -1.94
CA VAL A 250 6.48 -32.44 -2.46
C VAL A 250 6.38 -32.37 -3.99
N PHE A 251 5.92 -31.23 -4.53
CA PHE A 251 5.86 -31.05 -5.98
C PHE A 251 7.24 -31.11 -6.62
N SER A 252 8.25 -30.50 -6.00
CA SER A 252 9.64 -30.57 -6.45
C SER A 252 10.13 -32.00 -6.53
N MET A 253 9.82 -32.83 -5.53
CA MET A 253 10.19 -34.24 -5.51
C MET A 253 9.53 -35.01 -6.66
N VAL A 254 8.23 -34.81 -6.88
CA VAL A 254 7.49 -35.46 -7.97
C VAL A 254 8.06 -35.05 -9.33
N LEU A 255 8.33 -33.76 -9.54
CA LEU A 255 8.91 -33.24 -10.78
C LEU A 255 10.33 -33.76 -10.98
N TYR A 256 11.16 -33.79 -9.93
CA TYR A 256 12.52 -34.33 -9.97
C TYR A 256 12.55 -35.80 -10.40
N LEU A 257 11.66 -36.62 -9.84
CA LEU A 257 11.58 -38.05 -10.19
C LEU A 257 11.18 -38.26 -11.65
N LYS A 258 10.32 -37.40 -12.19
CA LYS A 258 9.85 -37.44 -13.59
C LYS A 258 10.75 -36.68 -14.57
N ARG A 259 11.80 -36.00 -14.08
CA ARG A 259 12.67 -35.17 -14.91
C ARG A 259 13.49 -36.01 -15.88
N PRO A 260 13.43 -35.75 -17.20
CA PRO A 260 14.33 -36.37 -18.17
C PRO A 260 15.75 -35.79 -18.01
N ILE A 261 16.76 -36.65 -17.97
CA ILE A 261 18.17 -36.24 -17.77
C ILE A 261 18.66 -35.40 -18.97
N GLU A 262 18.21 -35.74 -20.18
CA GLU A 262 18.56 -35.07 -21.44
C GLU A 262 18.05 -33.63 -21.55
N ALA A 263 17.14 -33.20 -20.68
CA ALA A 263 16.62 -31.84 -20.67
C ALA A 263 17.56 -30.82 -19.98
N ALA A 264 18.77 -31.23 -19.59
CA ALA A 264 19.82 -30.30 -19.20
C ALA A 264 20.01 -29.22 -20.29
N SER A 265 20.26 -27.98 -19.86
CA SER A 265 20.35 -26.81 -20.72
C SER A 265 19.05 -26.36 -21.39
N GLN A 266 17.90 -27.04 -21.24
CA GLN A 266 16.60 -26.55 -21.77
C GLN A 266 16.02 -25.42 -20.92
N ALA A 267 15.43 -24.39 -21.55
CA ALA A 267 14.82 -23.28 -20.79
C ALA A 267 13.62 -23.78 -19.98
N ILE A 268 12.76 -24.58 -20.63
CA ILE A 268 11.64 -25.29 -20.01
C ILE A 268 11.83 -26.78 -20.26
N VAL A 269 11.89 -27.56 -19.17
CA VAL A 269 12.20 -28.99 -19.17
C VAL A 269 11.03 -29.82 -19.71
N PHE A 270 9.79 -29.50 -19.34
CA PHE A 270 8.61 -30.29 -19.69
C PHE A 270 7.91 -29.72 -20.93
N GLN A 271 7.78 -30.53 -21.99
CA GLN A 271 7.17 -30.10 -23.25
C GLN A 271 5.73 -29.57 -23.09
N ARG A 272 4.92 -30.20 -22.23
CA ARG A 272 3.53 -29.78 -21.97
C ARG A 272 3.41 -28.42 -21.28
N LEU A 273 4.47 -27.94 -20.63
CA LEU A 273 4.48 -26.62 -20.00
C LEU A 273 4.81 -25.50 -21.00
N LYS A 274 5.33 -25.82 -22.18
CA LYS A 274 5.72 -24.81 -23.17
C LYS A 274 4.54 -23.95 -23.65
N PRO A 275 3.39 -24.51 -24.08
CA PRO A 275 2.25 -23.69 -24.52
C PRO A 275 1.66 -22.86 -23.38
N VAL A 276 1.60 -23.43 -22.17
CA VAL A 276 1.14 -22.73 -20.96
C VAL A 276 2.03 -21.52 -20.69
N PHE A 277 3.36 -21.70 -20.72
CA PHE A 277 4.31 -20.61 -20.56
C PHE A 277 4.13 -19.54 -21.63
N ILE A 278 4.03 -19.91 -22.92
CA ILE A 278 3.86 -18.97 -24.03
C ILE A 278 2.61 -18.12 -23.82
N TYR A 279 1.45 -18.74 -23.60
CA TYR A 279 0.19 -18.00 -23.45
C TYR A 279 0.12 -17.19 -22.16
N SER A 280 0.56 -17.73 -21.03
CA SER A 280 0.58 -16.97 -19.77
C SER A 280 1.54 -15.79 -19.84
N PHE A 281 2.74 -15.95 -20.42
CA PHE A 281 3.71 -14.87 -20.58
C PHE A 281 3.18 -13.79 -21.54
N THR A 282 2.57 -14.21 -22.65
CA THR A 282 1.93 -13.30 -23.62
C THR A 282 0.82 -12.49 -22.97
N PHE A 283 -0.03 -13.14 -22.17
CA PHE A 283 -1.12 -12.49 -21.44
C PHE A 283 -0.61 -11.51 -20.38
N CYS A 284 0.42 -11.87 -19.63
CA CYS A 284 1.05 -10.94 -18.67
C CYS A 284 1.60 -9.70 -19.38
N PHE A 285 2.31 -9.88 -20.51
CA PHE A 285 2.81 -8.76 -21.29
C PHE A 285 1.68 -7.88 -21.83
N MET A 286 0.60 -8.48 -22.34
CA MET A 286 -0.60 -7.75 -22.75
C MET A 286 -1.07 -6.83 -21.61
N LEU A 287 -1.31 -7.39 -20.42
CA LEU A 287 -1.74 -6.62 -19.25
C LEU A 287 -0.73 -5.53 -18.83
N ILE A 288 0.58 -5.80 -18.93
CA ILE A 288 1.62 -4.78 -18.70
C ILE A 288 1.46 -3.61 -19.67
N GLY A 289 1.14 -3.88 -20.94
CA GLY A 289 0.89 -2.83 -21.93
C GLY A 289 -0.26 -1.91 -21.53
N GLY A 290 -1.39 -2.50 -21.14
CA GLY A 290 -2.56 -1.74 -20.70
C GLY A 290 -2.30 -0.97 -19.41
N PHE A 291 -1.62 -1.57 -18.45
CA PHE A 291 -1.17 -0.90 -17.23
C PHE A 291 -0.25 0.29 -17.55
N TYR A 292 0.78 0.10 -18.37
CA TYR A 292 1.74 1.15 -18.73
C TYR A 292 1.05 2.36 -19.38
N TYR A 293 0.17 2.13 -20.37
CA TYR A 293 -0.53 3.22 -21.04
C TYR A 293 -1.65 3.83 -20.20
N GLY A 294 -2.33 3.04 -19.37
CA GLY A 294 -3.29 3.55 -18.40
C GLY A 294 -2.62 4.46 -17.36
N MET A 295 -1.40 4.13 -16.93
CA MET A 295 -0.61 4.96 -16.01
C MET A 295 -0.10 6.25 -16.64
N ILE A 296 0.23 6.26 -17.94
CA ILE A 296 0.58 7.50 -18.68
C ILE A 296 -0.68 8.29 -19.07
N ARG A 297 -1.88 7.73 -18.82
CA ARG A 297 -3.15 8.47 -18.77
C ARG A 297 -3.50 9.20 -20.08
N VAL A 298 -3.04 8.68 -21.22
CA VAL A 298 -3.14 9.37 -22.53
C VAL A 298 -4.55 9.30 -23.11
N SER A 299 -5.07 8.10 -23.35
CA SER A 299 -6.46 7.86 -23.79
C SER A 299 -6.80 6.36 -23.81
N ASN A 300 -8.08 6.05 -23.73
CA ASN A 300 -8.60 4.67 -23.78
C ASN A 300 -8.26 3.92 -25.10
N HIS A 301 -8.15 4.63 -26.23
CA HIS A 301 -7.78 4.00 -27.50
C HIS A 301 -6.33 3.52 -27.51
N TRP A 302 -5.42 4.26 -26.86
CA TRP A 302 -4.02 3.86 -26.74
C TRP A 302 -3.85 2.63 -25.86
N ILE A 303 -4.70 2.45 -24.83
CA ILE A 303 -4.72 1.23 -24.02
C ILE A 303 -5.00 0.00 -24.91
N LEU A 304 -6.00 0.06 -25.79
CA LEU A 304 -6.31 -1.05 -26.73
C LEU A 304 -5.15 -1.35 -27.69
N ILE A 305 -4.52 -0.31 -28.25
CA ILE A 305 -3.35 -0.47 -29.13
C ILE A 305 -2.18 -1.08 -28.36
N SER A 306 -1.98 -0.66 -27.10
CA SER A 306 -0.91 -1.17 -26.25
C SER A 306 -1.07 -2.65 -25.94
N TYR A 307 -2.30 -3.12 -25.69
CA TYR A 307 -2.57 -4.55 -25.48
C TYR A 307 -2.05 -5.37 -26.66
N PHE A 308 -2.36 -4.94 -27.89
CA PHE A 308 -1.91 -5.64 -29.09
C PHE A 308 -0.39 -5.60 -29.28
N ILE A 309 0.24 -4.43 -29.10
CA ILE A 309 1.69 -4.26 -29.27
C ILE A 309 2.44 -5.11 -28.23
N PHE A 310 2.06 -4.99 -26.96
CA PHE A 310 2.73 -5.71 -25.88
C PHE A 310 2.43 -7.21 -25.92
N SER A 311 1.23 -7.64 -26.30
CA SER A 311 0.97 -9.08 -26.52
C SER A 311 1.85 -9.62 -27.64
N LEU A 312 2.03 -8.89 -28.75
CA LEU A 312 2.92 -9.31 -29.82
C LEU A 312 4.37 -9.43 -29.35
N ILE A 313 4.86 -8.44 -28.59
CA ILE A 313 6.20 -8.46 -27.99
C ILE A 313 6.36 -9.66 -27.05
N GLY A 314 5.42 -9.84 -26.11
CA GLY A 314 5.42 -10.95 -25.16
C GLY A 314 5.38 -12.32 -25.85
N TYR A 315 4.58 -12.44 -26.91
CA TYR A 315 4.51 -13.64 -27.73
C TYR A 315 5.86 -13.97 -28.38
N VAL A 316 6.48 -13.00 -29.04
CA VAL A 316 7.80 -13.18 -29.68
C VAL A 316 8.87 -13.54 -28.65
N ILE A 317 8.93 -12.83 -27.52
CA ILE A 317 9.90 -13.11 -26.43
C ILE A 317 9.70 -14.53 -25.88
N SER A 318 8.46 -14.92 -25.58
CA SER A 318 8.19 -16.25 -25.04
C SER A 318 8.58 -17.36 -26.01
N GLN A 319 8.33 -17.18 -27.32
CA GLN A 319 8.78 -18.11 -28.35
C GLN A 319 10.31 -18.19 -28.45
N ILE A 320 11.01 -17.05 -28.37
CA ILE A 320 12.47 -17.00 -28.36
C ILE A 320 13.02 -17.76 -27.14
N ILE A 321 12.43 -17.60 -25.96
CA ILE A 321 12.84 -18.32 -24.74
C ILE A 321 12.63 -19.83 -24.90
N VAL A 322 11.47 -20.25 -25.40
CA VAL A 322 11.10 -21.67 -25.52
C VAL A 322 11.92 -22.39 -26.59
N HIS A 323 12.13 -21.76 -27.75
CA HIS A 323 12.85 -22.34 -28.89
C HIS A 323 14.34 -22.00 -28.92
N LYS A 324 14.80 -21.05 -28.10
CA LYS A 324 16.18 -20.52 -28.04
C LYS A 324 16.73 -20.05 -29.38
N THR A 325 15.87 -19.49 -30.22
CA THR A 325 16.22 -18.98 -31.54
C THR A 325 15.42 -17.73 -31.82
N TRP A 326 16.00 -16.82 -32.59
CA TRP A 326 15.31 -15.62 -33.09
C TRP A 326 14.36 -15.91 -34.24
N ARG A 327 14.47 -17.10 -34.86
CA ARG A 327 13.68 -17.50 -36.04
C ARG A 327 12.35 -18.14 -35.61
N VAL A 328 11.46 -17.36 -35.00
CA VAL A 328 10.16 -17.83 -34.47
C VAL A 328 8.95 -17.38 -35.30
N PHE A 329 9.20 -16.69 -36.42
CA PHE A 329 8.15 -16.12 -37.28
C PHE A 329 7.27 -17.19 -37.99
N SER A 330 7.66 -18.47 -37.96
CA SER A 330 6.85 -19.57 -38.50
C SER A 330 5.63 -19.91 -37.62
N GLU A 331 5.68 -19.60 -36.33
CA GLU A 331 4.67 -20.04 -35.35
C GLU A 331 3.48 -19.07 -35.23
N TRP A 332 3.16 -18.27 -36.24
CA TRP A 332 2.11 -17.25 -36.17
C TRP A 332 0.70 -17.79 -35.86
N ARG A 333 0.44 -19.08 -36.14
CA ARG A 333 -0.86 -19.72 -35.87
C ARG A 333 -1.21 -19.75 -34.39
N GLU A 334 -0.23 -19.99 -33.51
CA GLU A 334 -0.47 -20.05 -32.06
C GLU A 334 -0.88 -18.67 -31.53
N TYR A 335 -0.34 -17.59 -32.10
CA TYR A 335 -0.76 -16.22 -31.79
C TYR A 335 -2.19 -15.93 -32.26
N GLY A 336 -2.60 -16.49 -33.41
CA GLY A 336 -3.98 -16.40 -33.89
C GLY A 336 -4.98 -16.99 -32.90
N TYR A 337 -4.69 -18.17 -32.32
CA TYR A 337 -5.54 -18.75 -31.27
C TYR A 337 -5.59 -17.90 -30.01
N TYR A 338 -4.45 -17.31 -29.62
CA TYR A 338 -4.37 -16.38 -28.49
C TYR A 338 -5.27 -15.15 -28.73
N LEU A 339 -5.20 -14.52 -29.90
CA LEU A 339 -6.00 -13.34 -30.23
C LEU A 339 -7.51 -13.62 -30.22
N ILE A 340 -7.93 -14.79 -30.71
CA ILE A 340 -9.34 -15.19 -30.65
C ILE A 340 -9.79 -15.33 -29.19
N GLY A 341 -8.98 -16.00 -28.36
CA GLY A 341 -9.28 -16.17 -26.94
C GLY A 341 -9.38 -14.85 -26.18
N THR A 342 -8.42 -13.94 -26.40
CA THR A 342 -8.43 -12.62 -25.74
C THR A 342 -9.55 -11.72 -26.26
N LEU A 343 -9.88 -11.77 -27.55
CA LEU A 343 -11.02 -11.04 -28.10
C LEU A 343 -12.33 -11.47 -27.41
N ILE A 344 -12.57 -12.78 -27.27
CA ILE A 344 -13.76 -13.31 -26.58
C ILE A 344 -13.78 -12.81 -25.13
N LEU A 345 -12.65 -12.91 -24.42
CA LEU A 345 -12.52 -12.46 -23.04
C LEU A 345 -12.84 -10.95 -22.91
N THR A 346 -12.25 -10.12 -23.76
CA THR A 346 -12.46 -8.67 -23.76
C THR A 346 -13.93 -8.32 -24.06
N LEU A 347 -14.59 -9.02 -24.98
CA LEU A 347 -16.02 -8.80 -25.25
C LEU A 347 -16.89 -9.17 -24.05
N ILE A 348 -16.59 -10.26 -23.34
CA ILE A 348 -17.31 -10.64 -22.10
C ILE A 348 -17.22 -9.53 -21.04
N ILE A 349 -16.04 -8.90 -20.92
CA ILE A 349 -15.80 -7.81 -19.97
C ILE A 349 -16.51 -6.53 -20.44
N ILE A 350 -16.29 -6.07 -21.68
CA ILE A 350 -16.84 -4.80 -22.18
C ILE A 350 -18.38 -4.80 -22.20
N PHE A 351 -19.01 -5.93 -22.55
CA PHE A 351 -20.47 -6.04 -22.54
C PHE A 351 -21.07 -6.29 -21.16
N ASP A 352 -20.24 -6.32 -20.12
CA ASP A 352 -20.65 -6.58 -18.74
C ASP A 352 -21.65 -7.75 -18.64
N VAL A 353 -21.27 -8.91 -19.21
CA VAL A 353 -22.17 -10.09 -19.32
C VAL A 353 -22.67 -10.55 -17.95
N PHE A 354 -21.93 -10.26 -16.88
CA PHE A 354 -22.27 -10.62 -15.50
C PHE A 354 -23.06 -9.54 -14.75
N GLY A 355 -23.35 -8.39 -15.39
CA GLY A 355 -24.04 -7.26 -14.79
C GLY A 355 -23.32 -6.73 -13.56
N PHE A 356 -21.99 -6.62 -13.61
CA PHE A 356 -21.15 -6.08 -12.54
C PHE A 356 -21.41 -4.58 -12.32
N GLU A 357 -21.44 -3.77 -13.39
CA GLU A 357 -21.54 -2.30 -13.31
C GLU A 357 -22.91 -1.89 -12.75
N LYS A 358 -23.98 -2.58 -13.17
CA LYS A 358 -25.37 -2.25 -12.83
C LYS A 358 -25.88 -2.89 -11.53
N ARG A 359 -25.01 -3.57 -10.78
CA ARG A 359 -25.42 -4.32 -9.59
C ARG A 359 -25.54 -3.41 -8.38
N ILE A 360 -26.78 -3.11 -8.00
CA ILE A 360 -27.13 -2.41 -6.76
C ILE A 360 -27.87 -3.40 -5.83
N PRO A 361 -27.47 -3.55 -4.56
CA PRO A 361 -28.16 -4.44 -3.63
C PRO A 361 -29.57 -3.94 -3.28
N SER A 362 -30.46 -4.88 -2.95
CA SER A 362 -31.79 -4.61 -2.40
C SER A 362 -31.68 -4.09 -0.95
N PHE A 363 -32.57 -3.18 -0.54
CA PHE A 363 -32.62 -2.68 0.84
C PHE A 363 -32.78 -3.79 1.87
N GLU A 364 -33.58 -4.82 1.56
CA GLU A 364 -33.84 -5.95 2.47
C GLU A 364 -32.60 -6.82 2.71
N ASP A 365 -31.60 -6.74 1.84
CA ASP A 365 -30.36 -7.51 1.93
C ASP A 365 -29.22 -6.74 2.60
N VAL A 366 -29.37 -5.43 2.80
CA VAL A 366 -28.34 -4.54 3.35
C VAL A 366 -28.51 -4.44 4.87
N SER A 367 -27.45 -4.76 5.60
CA SER A 367 -27.36 -4.52 7.04
C SER A 367 -26.95 -3.09 7.35
N GLN A 368 -25.95 -2.57 6.62
CA GLN A 368 -25.53 -1.17 6.70
C GLN A 368 -24.78 -0.75 5.44
N ALA A 369 -24.81 0.53 5.10
CA ALA A 369 -24.09 1.09 3.97
C ALA A 369 -23.21 2.29 4.37
N TYR A 370 -22.16 2.54 3.61
CA TYR A 370 -21.24 3.66 3.79
C TYR A 370 -20.95 4.34 2.46
N VAL A 371 -20.89 5.67 2.51
CA VAL A 371 -20.34 6.52 1.45
C VAL A 371 -19.01 7.05 1.97
N ILE A 372 -17.93 6.76 1.27
CA ILE A 372 -16.55 6.99 1.71
C ILE A 372 -15.85 7.82 0.63
N ASN A 373 -15.42 9.02 0.97
CA ASN A 373 -14.61 9.88 0.11
C ASN A 373 -13.11 9.76 0.40
N ASP A 374 -12.74 9.32 1.61
CA ASP A 374 -11.37 9.02 1.99
C ASP A 374 -11.28 7.59 2.57
N THR A 375 -10.85 6.66 1.72
CA THR A 375 -10.73 5.25 2.09
C THR A 375 -9.69 5.03 3.20
N TYR A 376 -8.60 5.81 3.20
CA TYR A 376 -7.53 5.69 4.19
C TYR A 376 -8.04 6.11 5.57
N MET A 377 -8.61 7.31 5.66
CA MET A 377 -9.13 7.84 6.94
C MET A 377 -10.29 6.99 7.46
N PHE A 378 -11.15 6.47 6.58
CA PHE A 378 -12.21 5.53 6.98
C PHE A 378 -11.64 4.24 7.58
N ALA A 379 -10.64 3.63 6.95
CA ALA A 379 -9.99 2.41 7.43
C ALA A 379 -9.25 2.64 8.75
N GLU A 380 -8.55 3.76 8.89
CA GLU A 380 -7.86 4.15 10.12
C GLU A 380 -8.85 4.31 11.28
N ARG A 381 -9.96 5.03 11.08
CA ARG A 381 -11.02 5.17 12.09
C ARG A 381 -11.62 3.82 12.48
N GLN A 382 -11.93 2.97 11.51
CA GLN A 382 -12.47 1.63 11.77
C GLN A 382 -11.47 0.75 12.56
N SER A 383 -10.18 0.86 12.26
CA SER A 383 -9.12 0.14 12.99
C SER A 383 -8.98 0.65 14.43
N TYR A 384 -9.07 1.97 14.62
CA TYR A 384 -8.84 2.63 15.90
C TYR A 384 -10.03 2.55 16.86
N TYR A 385 -11.23 2.90 16.37
CA TYR A 385 -12.45 3.01 17.17
C TYR A 385 -13.35 1.77 17.08
N GLY A 386 -13.06 0.85 16.16
CA GLY A 386 -13.83 -0.37 15.94
C GLY A 386 -14.96 -0.21 14.91
N GLY A 387 -16.02 -0.99 15.06
CA GLY A 387 -17.15 -0.98 14.12
C GLY A 387 -17.84 0.37 14.08
N LEU A 388 -17.79 1.04 12.93
CA LEU A 388 -18.54 2.25 12.65
C LEU A 388 -20.03 1.90 12.44
N ILE A 389 -20.91 2.89 12.62
CA ILE A 389 -22.34 2.75 12.36
C ILE A 389 -22.64 3.50 11.07
N GLY A 390 -23.00 2.75 10.02
CA GLY A 390 -23.37 3.32 8.73
C GLY A 390 -24.86 3.61 8.60
N PHE A 391 -25.30 3.86 7.37
CA PHE A 391 -26.71 4.00 7.00
C PHE A 391 -27.45 2.69 7.19
N THR A 392 -28.55 2.72 7.93
CA THR A 392 -29.35 1.52 8.25
C THR A 392 -30.84 1.74 8.03
N GLU A 393 -31.33 2.98 8.11
CA GLU A 393 -32.74 3.29 7.93
C GLU A 393 -33.14 3.21 6.45
N PRO A 394 -34.36 2.74 6.12
CA PRO A 394 -34.79 2.56 4.72
C PRO A 394 -34.69 3.83 3.86
N ASP A 395 -35.05 4.99 4.42
CA ASP A 395 -35.01 6.28 3.71
C ASP A 395 -33.56 6.69 3.41
N GLU A 396 -32.63 6.45 4.34
CA GLU A 396 -31.19 6.70 4.14
C GLU A 396 -30.57 5.73 3.15
N LEU A 397 -30.95 4.45 3.20
CA LEU A 397 -30.50 3.46 2.23
C LEU A 397 -30.99 3.79 0.81
N GLU A 398 -32.19 4.37 0.68
CA GLU A 398 -32.70 4.87 -0.59
C GLU A 398 -31.85 6.02 -1.14
N LEU A 399 -31.43 6.96 -0.28
CA LEU A 399 -30.47 8.01 -0.65
C LEU A 399 -29.16 7.43 -1.18
N VAL A 400 -28.56 6.46 -0.48
CA VAL A 400 -27.31 5.80 -0.92
C VAL A 400 -27.49 5.05 -2.26
N ASN A 401 -28.61 4.36 -2.45
CA ASN A 401 -28.91 3.68 -3.71
C ASN A 401 -29.14 4.67 -4.87
N ASN A 402 -29.74 5.83 -4.61
CA ASN A 402 -29.89 6.88 -5.61
C ASN A 402 -28.54 7.48 -6.00
N LEU A 403 -27.66 7.75 -5.03
CA LEU A 403 -26.27 8.13 -5.31
C LEU A 403 -25.54 7.07 -6.15
N HIS A 404 -25.73 5.78 -5.85
CA HIS A 404 -25.13 4.69 -6.63
C HIS A 404 -25.62 4.69 -8.08
N ARG A 405 -26.91 4.99 -8.33
CA ARG A 405 -27.43 5.14 -9.70
C ARG A 405 -26.82 6.35 -10.40
N ASP A 406 -26.74 7.50 -9.72
CA ASP A 406 -26.12 8.69 -10.27
C ASP A 406 -24.65 8.45 -10.65
N LEU A 407 -23.91 7.72 -9.80
CA LEU A 407 -22.53 7.31 -10.10
C LEU A 407 -22.44 6.39 -11.31
N ILE A 408 -23.36 5.42 -11.46
CA ILE A 408 -23.38 4.54 -12.64
C ILE A 408 -23.67 5.34 -13.92
N ASP A 409 -24.58 6.31 -13.85
CA ASP A 409 -25.04 7.06 -15.02
C ASP A 409 -24.09 8.19 -15.42
N LYS A 410 -23.44 8.85 -14.46
CA LYS A 410 -22.61 10.05 -14.69
C LYS A 410 -21.11 9.77 -14.68
N ALA A 411 -20.64 8.74 -13.98
CA ALA A 411 -19.21 8.45 -13.96
C ALA A 411 -18.71 8.03 -15.34
N ASN A 412 -17.54 8.55 -15.72
CA ASN A 412 -16.93 8.25 -17.00
C ASN A 412 -15.67 7.40 -16.80
N ARG A 413 -15.45 6.40 -17.66
CA ARG A 413 -14.22 5.59 -17.62
C ARG A 413 -12.97 6.43 -17.85
N ASN A 414 -13.07 7.55 -18.56
CA ASN A 414 -11.94 8.47 -18.70
C ASN A 414 -11.52 9.07 -17.35
N ASN A 415 -12.43 9.14 -16.37
CA ASN A 415 -12.15 9.74 -15.07
C ASN A 415 -11.07 8.98 -14.29
N THR A 416 -10.92 7.67 -14.51
CA THR A 416 -9.85 6.86 -13.91
C THR A 416 -8.45 7.27 -14.40
N LEU A 417 -8.38 8.05 -15.49
CA LEU A 417 -7.15 8.49 -16.12
C LEU A 417 -6.76 9.93 -15.76
N TYR A 418 -7.54 10.71 -15.00
CA TYR A 418 -7.19 12.12 -14.70
C TYR A 418 -6.64 12.30 -13.28
N TYR A 419 -5.66 13.21 -13.12
CA TYR A 419 -4.87 13.37 -11.88
C TYR A 419 -5.61 14.12 -10.76
N GLY A 420 -6.65 14.89 -11.09
CA GLY A 420 -7.48 15.65 -10.13
C GLY A 420 -8.86 15.05 -9.85
N ASN A 421 -9.10 13.81 -10.26
CA ASN A 421 -10.39 13.17 -9.98
C ASN A 421 -10.35 12.45 -8.64
N GLU A 422 -11.38 12.67 -7.86
CA GLU A 422 -11.56 12.06 -6.55
C GLU A 422 -12.33 10.76 -6.66
N ASN A 423 -12.19 9.89 -5.65
CA ASN A 423 -12.87 8.62 -5.59
C ASN A 423 -13.99 8.62 -4.54
N ILE A 424 -15.19 8.24 -4.98
CA ILE A 424 -16.30 7.93 -4.08
C ILE A 424 -16.42 6.42 -4.00
N THR A 425 -16.24 5.89 -2.79
CA THR A 425 -16.38 4.47 -2.48
C THR A 425 -17.71 4.21 -1.77
N LEU A 426 -18.51 3.31 -2.35
CA LEU A 426 -19.72 2.77 -1.74
C LEU A 426 -19.41 1.40 -1.16
N ARG A 427 -19.66 1.21 0.13
CA ARG A 427 -19.52 -0.09 0.82
C ARG A 427 -20.86 -0.50 1.40
N TYR A 428 -21.39 -1.62 0.96
CA TYR A 428 -22.58 -2.26 1.49
C TYR A 428 -22.17 -3.51 2.26
N GLU A 429 -22.58 -3.59 3.52
CA GLU A 429 -22.49 -4.81 4.32
C GLU A 429 -23.84 -5.52 4.29
N LEU A 430 -23.84 -6.77 3.82
CA LEU A 430 -25.07 -7.52 3.58
C LEU A 430 -25.42 -8.41 4.79
N ASN A 431 -26.70 -8.71 4.95
CA ASN A 431 -27.24 -9.53 6.04
C ASN A 431 -26.65 -10.95 6.10
N ASN A 432 -26.09 -11.44 4.98
CA ASN A 432 -25.41 -12.73 4.90
C ASN A 432 -23.92 -12.69 5.32
N GLY A 433 -23.41 -11.53 5.76
CA GLY A 433 -22.01 -11.32 6.15
C GLY A 433 -21.04 -11.06 5.00
N SER A 434 -21.52 -10.97 3.75
CA SER A 434 -20.69 -10.56 2.61
C SER A 434 -20.73 -9.04 2.40
N THR A 435 -19.71 -8.50 1.72
CA THR A 435 -19.59 -7.07 1.45
C THR A 435 -19.58 -6.81 -0.05
N LEU A 436 -20.33 -5.80 -0.49
CA LEU A 436 -20.26 -5.26 -1.85
C LEU A 436 -19.60 -3.89 -1.81
N ILE A 437 -18.48 -3.74 -2.50
CA ILE A 437 -17.72 -2.48 -2.56
C ILE A 437 -17.68 -2.01 -4.02
N ARG A 438 -17.85 -0.71 -4.22
CA ARG A 438 -17.72 -0.02 -5.51
C ARG A 438 -16.93 1.25 -5.33
N GLU A 439 -16.02 1.54 -6.25
CA GLU A 439 -15.23 2.77 -6.27
C GLU A 439 -15.40 3.45 -7.62
N TYR A 440 -15.76 4.73 -7.58
CA TYR A 440 -15.99 5.54 -8.76
C TYR A 440 -15.08 6.75 -8.73
N TYR A 441 -14.34 6.95 -9.81
CA TYR A 441 -13.59 8.17 -10.03
C TYR A 441 -14.51 9.20 -10.68
N VAL A 442 -14.71 10.31 -10.00
CA VAL A 442 -15.61 11.40 -10.43
C VAL A 442 -14.83 12.69 -10.60
N ASP A 443 -15.36 13.56 -11.46
CA ASP A 443 -14.86 14.93 -11.51
C ASP A 443 -15.29 15.69 -10.24
N GLN A 444 -14.59 16.78 -9.93
CA GLN A 444 -14.91 17.60 -8.77
C GLN A 444 -16.33 18.18 -8.86
N SER A 445 -16.86 18.42 -10.06
CA SER A 445 -18.25 18.90 -10.22
C SER A 445 -19.30 17.91 -9.69
N PHE A 446 -18.98 16.62 -9.63
CA PHE A 446 -19.84 15.62 -9.02
C PHE A 446 -20.08 15.88 -7.52
N TYR A 447 -19.17 16.58 -6.84
CA TYR A 447 -19.42 16.94 -5.44
C TYR A 447 -20.60 17.90 -5.28
N GLN A 448 -20.99 18.61 -6.32
CA GLN A 448 -22.16 19.49 -6.31
C GLN A 448 -23.47 18.74 -6.63
N GLU A 449 -23.41 17.42 -6.81
CA GLU A 449 -24.60 16.62 -7.08
C GLU A 449 -25.55 16.62 -5.89
N PRO A 450 -26.85 16.91 -6.09
CA PRO A 450 -27.81 17.04 -5.00
C PRO A 450 -27.90 15.81 -4.10
N THR A 451 -27.76 14.61 -4.66
CA THR A 451 -27.82 13.34 -3.92
C THR A 451 -26.62 13.16 -3.00
N LEU A 452 -25.41 13.51 -3.45
CA LEU A 452 -24.23 13.47 -2.59
C LEU A 452 -24.29 14.55 -1.50
N GLN A 453 -24.71 15.76 -1.85
CA GLN A 453 -24.86 16.86 -0.90
C GLN A 453 -25.87 16.53 0.21
N GLN A 454 -26.99 15.90 -0.14
CA GLN A 454 -27.96 15.41 0.85
C GLN A 454 -27.35 14.37 1.79
N ILE A 455 -26.51 13.45 1.27
CA ILE A 455 -25.86 12.40 2.06
C ILE A 455 -24.86 13.01 3.06
N ILE A 456 -23.99 13.93 2.60
CA ILE A 456 -22.95 14.55 3.44
C ILE A 456 -23.58 15.34 4.60
N GLU A 457 -24.77 15.92 4.38
CA GLU A 457 -25.50 16.65 5.41
C GLU A 457 -26.25 15.77 6.42
N THR A 458 -26.32 14.44 6.22
CA THR A 458 -26.96 13.54 7.19
C THR A 458 -26.15 13.39 8.47
N ASP A 459 -26.84 13.32 9.62
CA ASP A 459 -26.23 12.97 10.91
C ASP A 459 -25.40 11.69 10.83
N THR A 460 -25.91 10.68 10.13
CA THR A 460 -25.25 9.38 9.99
C THR A 460 -23.90 9.50 9.31
N TYR A 461 -23.82 10.24 8.19
CA TYR A 461 -22.55 10.52 7.50
C TYR A 461 -21.55 11.22 8.41
N LYS A 462 -21.95 12.34 9.03
CA LYS A 462 -21.08 13.16 9.88
C LYS A 462 -20.52 12.35 11.06
N ARG A 463 -21.34 11.48 11.67
CA ARG A 463 -20.94 10.64 12.81
C ARG A 463 -19.86 9.62 12.49
N TYR A 464 -19.96 8.89 11.37
CA TYR A 464 -18.92 7.93 11.02
C TYR A 464 -17.73 8.57 10.29
N ASN A 465 -17.90 9.79 9.75
CA ASN A 465 -16.83 10.47 9.06
C ASN A 465 -15.97 11.36 9.96
N ASN A 466 -16.50 11.89 11.07
CA ASN A 466 -15.73 12.74 11.98
C ASN A 466 -15.44 12.03 13.31
N ALA A 467 -14.14 11.90 13.64
CA ALA A 467 -13.70 11.15 14.82
C ALA A 467 -14.14 11.79 16.16
N ILE A 468 -14.58 13.06 16.15
CA ILE A 468 -15.16 13.74 17.33
C ILE A 468 -16.33 12.96 17.95
N HIS A 469 -17.06 12.18 17.14
CA HIS A 469 -18.18 11.34 17.61
C HIS A 469 -17.75 9.98 18.16
N MET A 470 -16.46 9.66 18.11
CA MET A 470 -15.90 8.34 18.46
C MET A 470 -14.94 8.41 19.65
N ILE A 471 -14.36 9.58 19.92
CA ILE A 471 -13.38 9.75 20.99
C ILE A 471 -13.99 9.65 22.37
N ASN A 472 -13.16 9.22 23.34
CA ASN A 472 -13.49 9.29 24.75
C ASN A 472 -12.91 10.58 25.34
N SER A 473 -13.77 11.58 25.57
CA SER A 473 -13.39 12.88 26.13
C SER A 473 -12.61 12.80 27.45
N THR A 474 -12.78 11.72 28.23
CA THR A 474 -12.05 11.54 29.51
C THR A 474 -10.56 11.26 29.35
N ARG A 475 -10.11 10.91 28.14
CA ARG A 475 -8.71 10.64 27.77
C ARG A 475 -8.01 11.82 27.12
N SER A 476 -8.69 12.96 26.97
CA SER A 476 -8.05 14.19 26.53
C SER A 476 -7.42 14.92 27.71
N ASP A 477 -6.20 15.41 27.54
CA ASP A 477 -5.48 16.23 28.51
C ASP A 477 -5.40 17.71 28.12
N LYS A 478 -5.67 18.03 26.85
CA LYS A 478 -5.62 19.40 26.33
C LYS A 478 -6.46 19.58 25.06
N ILE A 479 -7.05 20.76 24.90
CA ILE A 479 -7.50 21.29 23.61
C ILE A 479 -6.67 22.53 23.27
N THR A 480 -6.16 22.59 22.05
CA THR A 480 -5.45 23.75 21.52
C THR A 480 -6.25 24.33 20.38
N PHE A 481 -6.66 25.59 20.46
CA PHE A 481 -7.18 26.32 19.32
C PHE A 481 -6.04 27.13 18.70
N THR A 482 -5.79 26.91 17.42
CA THR A 482 -4.70 27.53 16.67
C THR A 482 -5.27 28.22 15.45
N ALA A 483 -5.13 29.53 15.38
CA ALA A 483 -5.36 30.28 14.14
C ALA A 483 -4.32 29.85 13.10
N ASP A 484 -4.72 29.77 11.83
CA ASP A 484 -3.95 29.17 10.74
C ASP A 484 -2.48 29.62 10.76
N GLN A 485 -1.59 28.65 10.54
CA GLN A 485 -0.13 28.84 10.57
C GLN A 485 0.42 29.40 11.90
N ASP A 486 -0.12 28.93 13.02
CA ASP A 486 0.32 29.24 14.39
C ASP A 486 0.32 30.74 14.74
N TYR A 487 -0.52 31.55 14.07
CA TYR A 487 -0.51 33.01 14.27
C TYR A 487 -1.00 33.42 15.67
N LYS A 488 -2.07 32.79 16.13
CA LYS A 488 -2.60 32.90 17.50
C LYS A 488 -2.94 31.53 18.03
N GLN A 489 -2.80 31.34 19.33
CA GLN A 489 -3.04 30.06 19.97
C GLN A 489 -3.61 30.24 21.37
N VAL A 490 -4.63 29.44 21.70
CA VAL A 490 -5.19 29.32 23.04
C VAL A 490 -5.16 27.85 23.46
N GLU A 491 -4.68 27.60 24.67
CA GLU A 491 -4.55 26.26 25.24
C GLU A 491 -5.48 26.12 26.44
N ILE A 492 -6.34 25.10 26.39
CA ILE A 492 -7.30 24.76 27.44
C ILE A 492 -6.88 23.43 28.06
N THR A 493 -6.61 23.45 29.36
CA THR A 493 -6.12 22.32 30.14
C THR A 493 -7.04 21.93 31.31
N ASP A 494 -8.09 22.73 31.56
CA ASP A 494 -9.09 22.40 32.58
C ASP A 494 -9.99 21.25 32.10
N ARG A 495 -10.14 20.23 32.94
CA ARG A 495 -10.81 18.98 32.56
C ARG A 495 -12.30 19.15 32.29
N ASP A 496 -12.99 19.97 33.08
CA ASP A 496 -14.43 20.16 32.93
C ASP A 496 -14.73 21.01 31.69
N GLN A 497 -13.87 21.99 31.39
CA GLN A 497 -13.91 22.76 30.15
C GLN A 497 -13.62 21.88 28.93
N ILE A 498 -12.60 21.01 28.97
CA ILE A 498 -12.27 20.08 27.88
C ILE A 498 -13.46 19.17 27.55
N ILE A 499 -14.07 18.55 28.56
CA ILE A 499 -15.22 17.66 28.35
C ILE A 499 -16.40 18.43 27.75
N THR A 500 -16.66 19.65 28.24
CA THR A 500 -17.72 20.51 27.74
C THR A 500 -17.48 20.89 26.29
N LEU A 501 -16.27 21.35 25.93
CA LEU A 501 -15.91 21.73 24.58
C LEU A 501 -15.99 20.57 23.59
N ILE A 502 -15.55 19.37 23.95
CA ILE A 502 -15.69 18.18 23.10
C ILE A 502 -17.17 17.88 22.80
N ASP A 503 -18.04 18.00 23.81
CA ASP A 503 -19.50 17.83 23.63
C ASP A 503 -20.11 18.94 22.76
N LEU A 504 -19.68 20.20 22.93
CA LEU A 504 -20.14 21.32 22.11
C LEU A 504 -19.69 21.17 20.64
N LEU A 505 -18.41 20.83 20.41
CA LEU A 505 -17.85 20.57 19.09
C LEU A 505 -18.60 19.43 18.40
N GLY A 506 -18.83 18.30 19.10
CA GLY A 506 -19.62 17.19 18.54
C GLY A 506 -21.06 17.58 18.22
N LYS A 507 -21.69 18.46 19.01
CA LYS A 507 -23.05 18.95 18.74
C LYS A 507 -23.13 19.96 17.60
N ASP A 508 -22.09 20.76 17.41
CA ASP A 508 -22.01 21.73 16.33
C ASP A 508 -21.68 21.05 15.00
N ASP A 509 -20.78 20.06 15.01
CA ASP A 509 -20.41 19.28 13.81
C ASP A 509 -21.62 18.72 13.07
N LEU A 510 -22.64 18.24 13.78
CA LEU A 510 -23.87 17.73 13.18
C LEU A 510 -24.69 18.82 12.46
N THR A 511 -24.62 20.06 12.94
CA THR A 511 -25.42 21.18 12.45
C THR A 511 -24.71 22.06 11.43
N VAL A 512 -23.37 22.06 11.44
CA VAL A 512 -22.54 22.83 10.51
C VAL A 512 -22.78 22.31 9.10
N SER A 513 -23.09 23.22 8.18
CA SER A 513 -23.20 22.89 6.77
C SER A 513 -21.83 22.59 6.18
N ALA A 514 -21.79 21.71 5.18
CA ALA A 514 -20.62 21.51 4.35
C ALA A 514 -20.15 22.78 3.60
N HIS A 515 -21.00 23.83 3.53
CA HIS A 515 -20.73 25.10 2.86
C HIS A 515 -20.52 26.29 3.82
N ALA A 516 -20.30 26.02 5.11
CA ALA A 516 -20.02 27.07 6.08
C ALA A 516 -18.74 27.86 5.72
N ALA A 517 -18.53 29.03 6.32
CA ALA A 517 -17.28 29.77 6.13
C ALA A 517 -16.23 29.31 7.16
N ASP A 518 -14.99 29.13 6.73
CA ASP A 518 -13.87 28.72 7.59
C ASP A 518 -13.53 29.84 8.58
N LEU A 519 -13.33 29.49 9.86
CA LEU A 519 -12.84 30.43 10.87
C LEU A 519 -11.30 30.57 10.82
N MET A 520 -10.64 29.84 9.93
CA MET A 520 -9.19 29.76 9.79
C MET A 520 -8.55 29.33 11.11
N THR A 521 -9.23 28.45 11.84
CA THR A 521 -8.88 28.03 13.19
C THR A 521 -9.03 26.53 13.30
N THR A 522 -7.98 25.87 13.79
CA THR A 522 -7.97 24.43 14.05
C THR A 522 -8.04 24.18 15.55
N ALA A 523 -8.96 23.33 15.98
CA ALA A 523 -9.02 22.76 17.30
C ALA A 523 -8.26 21.42 17.31
N THR A 524 -7.10 21.38 17.96
CA THR A 524 -6.31 20.17 18.18
C THR A 524 -6.60 19.62 19.57
N ILE A 525 -7.31 18.49 19.63
CA ILE A 525 -7.62 17.77 20.85
C ILE A 525 -6.52 16.74 21.07
N ARG A 526 -5.70 16.96 22.09
CA ARG A 526 -4.63 16.04 22.47
C ARG A 526 -5.21 14.86 23.22
N MET A 527 -4.81 13.66 22.81
CA MET A 527 -5.32 12.41 23.36
C MET A 527 -4.19 11.58 23.99
N VAL A 528 -4.43 11.05 25.20
CA VAL A 528 -3.41 10.27 25.92
C VAL A 528 -3.29 8.86 25.33
N ASN A 529 -2.13 8.55 24.74
CA ASN A 529 -1.82 7.28 24.05
C ASN A 529 -2.62 7.04 22.76
N GLU A 530 -3.19 8.09 22.18
CA GLU A 530 -3.94 8.07 20.93
C GLU A 530 -3.36 9.16 20.00
N SER A 531 -3.70 9.15 18.71
CA SER A 531 -3.36 10.28 17.84
C SER A 531 -4.18 11.50 18.23
N ASP A 532 -3.57 12.67 18.11
CA ASP A 532 -4.27 13.93 18.33
C ASP A 532 -5.35 14.11 17.24
N LEU A 533 -6.51 14.65 17.64
CA LEU A 533 -7.62 14.91 16.73
C LEU A 533 -7.59 16.37 16.33
N GLU A 534 -7.59 16.65 15.03
CA GLU A 534 -7.67 17.99 14.48
C GLU A 534 -9.05 18.22 13.85
N LEU A 535 -9.67 19.35 14.19
CA LEU A 535 -10.96 19.79 13.65
C LEU A 535 -10.84 21.24 13.22
N ARG A 536 -11.26 21.58 12.00
CA ARG A 536 -11.41 22.98 11.62
C ARG A 536 -12.70 23.56 12.19
N LEU A 537 -12.65 24.82 12.58
CA LEU A 537 -13.82 25.57 12.99
C LEU A 537 -14.40 26.35 11.82
N SER A 538 -15.72 26.46 11.81
CA SER A 538 -16.48 27.32 10.91
C SER A 538 -17.25 28.36 11.71
N ASN A 539 -17.73 29.40 11.02
CA ASN A 539 -18.64 30.40 11.61
C ASN A 539 -19.99 29.81 12.08
N GLU A 540 -20.33 28.59 11.69
CA GLU A 540 -21.55 27.88 12.08
C GLU A 540 -21.38 27.00 13.33
N HIS A 541 -20.20 26.95 13.93
CA HIS A 541 -19.98 26.29 15.23
C HIS A 541 -20.54 27.14 16.38
N LEU A 542 -21.84 27.44 16.33
CA LEU A 542 -22.49 28.48 17.12
C LEU A 542 -22.39 28.24 18.63
N LYS A 543 -22.47 26.98 19.09
CA LYS A 543 -22.42 26.69 20.53
C LYS A 543 -20.99 26.79 21.06
N THR A 544 -20.03 26.31 20.29
CA THR A 544 -18.61 26.39 20.60
C THR A 544 -18.16 27.84 20.61
N ILE A 545 -18.56 28.62 19.60
CA ILE A 545 -18.28 30.07 19.52
C ILE A 545 -18.92 30.80 20.71
N ALA A 546 -20.19 30.55 21.02
CA ALA A 546 -20.85 31.19 22.16
C ALA A 546 -20.14 30.92 23.50
N TRP A 547 -19.64 29.69 23.69
CA TRP A 547 -18.85 29.35 24.88
C TRP A 547 -17.50 30.09 24.91
N LEU A 548 -16.81 30.16 23.76
CA LEU A 548 -15.54 30.88 23.63
C LEU A 548 -15.70 32.39 23.83
N GLU A 549 -16.84 32.96 23.45
CA GLU A 549 -17.18 34.36 23.72
C GLU A 549 -17.47 34.59 25.21
N GLU A 550 -18.20 33.68 25.87
CA GLU A 550 -18.49 33.76 27.30
C GLU A 550 -17.21 33.71 28.16
N GLU A 551 -16.21 32.93 27.74
CA GLU A 551 -14.92 32.81 28.41
C GLU A 551 -13.88 33.85 27.94
N GLU A 552 -14.27 34.81 27.08
CA GLU A 552 -13.38 35.87 26.53
C GLU A 552 -12.15 35.32 25.75
N LEU A 553 -12.29 34.14 25.13
CA LEU A 553 -11.24 33.45 24.38
C LEU A 553 -11.37 33.59 22.86
N PHE A 554 -12.54 33.97 22.33
CA PHE A 554 -12.83 33.94 20.90
C PHE A 554 -11.90 34.84 20.05
N ASP A 555 -11.64 36.07 20.49
CA ASP A 555 -10.75 37.02 19.79
C ASP A 555 -9.28 36.57 19.76
N GLN A 556 -8.92 35.64 20.65
CA GLN A 556 -7.57 35.06 20.75
C GLN A 556 -7.37 33.87 19.83
N ILE A 557 -8.43 33.31 19.23
CA ILE A 557 -8.33 32.17 18.32
C ILE A 557 -8.65 32.54 16.88
N LYS A 558 -9.25 33.72 16.63
CA LYS A 558 -9.65 34.19 15.30
C LYS A 558 -8.70 35.27 14.76
N ILE A 559 -8.45 35.22 13.45
CA ILE A 559 -7.84 36.35 12.71
C ILE A 559 -8.92 37.41 12.48
N THR A 560 -8.69 38.62 12.97
CA THR A 560 -9.61 39.76 12.85
C THR A 560 -9.05 40.79 11.88
N ALA A 561 -9.88 41.72 11.37
CA ALA A 561 -9.38 42.83 10.56
C ALA A 561 -8.26 43.63 11.25
N SER A 562 -8.26 43.69 12.58
CA SER A 562 -7.21 44.39 13.34
C SER A 562 -5.83 43.72 13.25
N ASP A 563 -5.77 42.43 12.93
CA ASP A 563 -4.54 41.64 12.77
C ASP A 563 -3.93 41.77 11.37
N VAL A 564 -4.76 42.17 10.39
CA VAL A 564 -4.40 42.28 8.98
C VAL A 564 -3.75 43.64 8.70
N GLU A 565 -2.59 43.62 8.07
CA GLU A 565 -1.91 44.81 7.56
C GLU A 565 -2.47 45.21 6.19
N GLN A 566 -2.66 44.23 5.32
CA GLN A 566 -3.18 44.41 3.96
C GLN A 566 -3.75 43.09 3.44
N ALA A 567 -4.87 43.16 2.71
CA ALA A 567 -5.41 42.03 1.98
C ALA A 567 -5.52 42.35 0.48
N PHE A 568 -5.24 41.35 -0.35
CA PHE A 568 -5.32 41.42 -1.80
C PHE A 568 -6.25 40.36 -2.34
N LEU A 569 -6.95 40.71 -3.40
CA LEU A 569 -7.78 39.81 -4.16
C LEU A 569 -7.32 39.85 -5.61
N ILE A 570 -6.84 38.72 -6.09
CA ILE A 570 -6.14 38.57 -7.37
C ILE A 570 -6.92 37.56 -8.21
N PRO A 571 -7.15 37.77 -9.51
CA PRO A 571 -7.70 36.72 -10.37
C PRO A 571 -6.81 35.48 -10.35
N TYR A 572 -7.40 34.29 -10.36
CA TYR A 572 -6.62 33.06 -10.50
C TYR A 572 -6.00 32.96 -11.91
N TYR A 573 -4.74 32.54 -11.97
CA TYR A 573 -3.99 32.33 -13.21
C TYR A 573 -3.26 30.99 -13.15
N ASP A 574 -3.55 30.15 -14.15
CA ASP A 574 -2.91 28.84 -14.31
C ASP A 574 -1.39 28.99 -14.55
N GLY A 575 -0.58 28.18 -13.87
CA GLY A 575 0.88 28.19 -13.93
C GLY A 575 1.60 29.12 -12.95
N ILE A 576 0.88 29.81 -12.06
CA ILE A 576 1.46 30.54 -10.93
C ILE A 576 1.57 29.62 -9.71
N ASN A 577 2.74 29.61 -9.08
CA ASN A 577 2.89 28.96 -7.78
C ASN A 577 2.66 29.97 -6.66
N TYR A 578 1.41 30.01 -6.17
CA TYR A 578 0.98 30.92 -5.13
C TYR A 578 1.55 30.60 -3.73
N TYR A 579 2.23 29.46 -3.56
CA TYR A 579 2.81 29.00 -2.30
C TYR A 579 4.32 29.27 -2.16
N ASN A 580 4.93 29.98 -3.11
CA ASN A 580 6.36 30.29 -3.05
C ASN A 580 6.68 31.43 -2.05
N SER A 581 7.97 31.62 -1.74
CA SER A 581 8.44 32.70 -0.87
C SER A 581 7.88 34.06 -1.28
N ILE A 582 7.62 34.94 -0.31
CA ILE A 582 7.10 36.32 -0.47
C ILE A 582 7.68 37.03 -1.71
N PHE A 583 8.99 36.93 -1.91
CA PHE A 583 9.70 37.58 -3.02
C PHE A 583 9.29 37.09 -4.41
N GLU A 584 8.95 35.81 -4.56
CA GLU A 584 8.49 35.27 -5.83
C GLU A 584 7.03 35.63 -6.09
N LEU A 585 6.18 35.59 -5.06
CA LEU A 585 4.79 36.03 -5.16
C LEU A 585 4.73 37.52 -5.50
N GLU A 586 5.40 38.40 -4.75
CA GLU A 586 5.46 39.85 -5.02
C GLU A 586 5.99 40.17 -6.42
N ARG A 587 7.01 39.42 -6.89
CA ARG A 587 7.56 39.59 -8.25
C ARG A 587 6.57 39.18 -9.33
N GLN A 588 5.78 38.14 -9.10
CA GLN A 588 4.72 37.71 -10.01
C GLN A 588 3.54 38.68 -10.00
N LEU A 589 3.15 39.18 -8.83
CA LEU A 589 2.09 40.16 -8.61
C LEU A 589 2.40 41.56 -9.19
N ALA A 590 3.67 41.92 -9.35
CA ALA A 590 4.08 43.25 -9.84
C ALA A 590 3.50 43.63 -11.22
N ASN A 591 3.00 42.67 -12.00
CA ASN A 591 2.42 42.88 -13.32
C ASN A 591 0.94 42.44 -13.43
N MET A 592 0.24 42.23 -12.30
CA MET A 592 -1.14 41.74 -12.26
C MET A 592 -2.09 42.82 -11.76
N ASP A 593 -3.33 42.76 -12.23
CA ASP A 593 -4.42 43.54 -11.66
C ASP A 593 -4.89 42.86 -10.37
N TYR A 594 -4.84 43.57 -9.26
CA TYR A 594 -5.34 43.10 -7.97
C TYR A 594 -6.12 44.19 -7.25
N GLN A 595 -7.15 43.80 -6.52
CA GLN A 595 -7.90 44.69 -5.65
C GLN A 595 -7.29 44.66 -4.25
N THR A 596 -7.02 45.85 -3.70
CA THR A 596 -6.45 45.99 -2.34
C THR A 596 -7.53 46.42 -1.36
N PHE A 597 -7.52 45.82 -0.17
CA PHE A 597 -8.40 46.15 0.93
C PHE A 597 -7.57 46.58 2.14
N THR A 598 -7.89 47.74 2.70
CA THR A 598 -7.22 48.33 3.87
C THR A 598 -8.19 48.85 4.92
N ASP A 599 -9.48 48.88 4.60
CA ASP A 599 -10.57 49.18 5.53
C ASP A 599 -11.01 47.93 6.30
N GLU A 600 -11.35 48.09 7.58
CA GLU A 600 -11.72 46.98 8.47
C GLU A 600 -12.97 46.23 7.97
N ASP A 601 -13.99 46.95 7.51
CA ASP A 601 -15.24 46.36 7.00
C ASP A 601 -14.99 45.47 5.77
N GLY A 602 -14.14 45.91 4.83
CA GLY A 602 -13.77 45.14 3.65
C GLY A 602 -12.93 43.91 3.99
N ILE A 603 -12.00 44.02 4.94
CA ILE A 603 -11.17 42.88 5.38
C ILE A 603 -12.03 41.84 6.10
N ASP A 604 -12.93 42.26 6.99
CA ASP A 604 -13.83 41.33 7.69
C ASP A 604 -14.77 40.60 6.72
N GLN A 605 -15.24 41.26 5.66
CA GLN A 605 -16.01 40.59 4.61
C GLN A 605 -15.20 39.51 3.89
N LEU A 606 -13.93 39.78 3.56
CA LEU A 606 -13.06 38.81 2.90
C LEU A 606 -12.72 37.62 3.78
N LEU A 607 -12.43 37.85 5.06
CA LEU A 607 -12.16 36.77 6.02
C LEU A 607 -13.34 35.80 6.14
N ASN A 608 -14.58 36.29 6.00
CA ASN A 608 -15.79 35.46 6.03
C ASN A 608 -16.13 34.78 4.70
N GLN A 609 -15.34 34.99 3.63
CA GLN A 609 -15.53 34.34 2.32
C GLN A 609 -14.61 33.14 2.11
N VAL A 610 -13.69 32.86 3.05
CA VAL A 610 -12.84 31.67 2.99
C VAL A 610 -13.74 30.43 3.15
N PRO A 611 -13.81 29.54 2.14
CA PRO A 611 -14.69 28.39 2.21
C PRO A 611 -14.19 27.41 3.28
N TYR A 612 -15.11 26.88 4.09
CA TYR A 612 -14.80 25.77 5.00
C TYR A 612 -14.47 24.53 4.17
N THR A 613 -13.19 24.25 4.02
CA THR A 613 -12.76 23.06 3.30
C THR A 613 -12.83 21.86 4.22
N PHE A 614 -13.70 20.92 3.86
CA PHE A 614 -13.78 19.61 4.50
C PHE A 614 -12.40 18.94 4.35
N TYR A 615 -11.77 18.59 5.48
CA TYR A 615 -10.54 17.80 5.54
C TYR A 615 -10.80 16.39 5.01
N SER A 616 -10.87 16.27 3.69
CA SER A 616 -10.83 15.01 2.94
C SER A 616 -10.40 15.19 1.48
N MET A 617 -10.11 16.43 1.03
CA MET A 617 -9.48 16.65 -0.28
C MET A 617 -7.95 16.57 -0.09
N PRO A 618 -7.26 15.59 -0.72
CA PRO A 618 -5.82 15.46 -0.59
C PRO A 618 -5.09 16.72 -1.05
N TYR A 619 -3.91 16.92 -0.50
CA TYR A 619 -2.96 18.02 -0.69
C TYR A 619 -2.40 18.19 -2.13
N TYR A 620 -3.11 17.72 -3.16
CA TYR A 620 -2.65 17.70 -4.56
C TYR A 620 -3.63 18.44 -5.48
N ASP A 621 -3.16 19.56 -6.02
CA ASP A 621 -3.77 20.39 -7.08
C ASP A 621 -5.24 20.80 -6.84
N TYR A 622 -5.39 21.86 -6.03
CA TYR A 622 -6.54 22.77 -6.03
C TYR A 622 -6.75 23.37 -7.43
N THR A 623 -7.41 22.64 -8.33
CA THR A 623 -7.58 23.09 -9.74
C THR A 623 -9.00 22.99 -10.27
N GLY A 624 -9.98 22.59 -9.45
CA GLY A 624 -11.37 22.45 -9.89
C GLY A 624 -12.43 23.14 -9.02
N TRP A 625 -12.04 23.91 -7.99
CA TRP A 625 -12.78 25.14 -7.76
C TRP A 625 -12.56 25.96 -9.04
N VAL A 626 -13.60 26.55 -9.62
CA VAL A 626 -13.38 27.65 -10.56
C VAL A 626 -12.91 28.78 -9.68
N GLU A 627 -11.64 28.72 -9.26
CA GLU A 627 -11.01 29.74 -8.44
C GLU A 627 -11.06 30.97 -9.31
N GLU A 628 -12.06 31.83 -9.10
CA GLU A 628 -12.08 33.10 -9.81
C GLU A 628 -11.01 34.00 -9.21
N GLN A 629 -10.72 33.81 -7.92
CA GLN A 629 -9.95 34.74 -7.11
C GLN A 629 -9.06 34.05 -6.05
N VAL A 630 -7.89 34.64 -5.81
CA VAL A 630 -6.93 34.29 -4.77
C VAL A 630 -6.89 35.43 -3.77
N LEU A 631 -7.21 35.13 -2.52
CA LEU A 631 -7.13 36.02 -1.38
C LEU A 631 -5.75 35.87 -0.72
N VAL A 632 -4.99 36.96 -0.71
CA VAL A 632 -3.66 37.02 -0.08
C VAL A 632 -3.72 37.98 1.10
N ILE A 633 -3.40 37.51 2.30
CA ILE A 633 -3.54 38.26 3.56
C ILE A 633 -2.19 38.43 4.22
N TYR A 634 -1.77 39.69 4.39
CA TYR A 634 -0.57 40.04 5.14
C TYR A 634 -0.96 40.39 6.57
N LEU A 635 -0.38 39.67 7.53
CA LEU A 635 -0.62 39.88 8.96
C LEU A 635 0.47 40.77 9.56
N LYS A 636 0.11 41.69 10.47
CA LYS A 636 1.03 42.69 11.05
C LYS A 636 2.27 42.13 11.76
N GLN A 637 2.22 40.88 12.21
CA GLN A 637 3.29 40.22 12.97
C GLN A 637 3.91 39.03 12.24
N ARG A 638 3.64 38.89 10.94
CA ARG A 638 4.15 37.79 10.12
C ARG A 638 4.70 38.32 8.80
N MET A 639 5.85 37.81 8.37
CA MET A 639 6.42 38.18 7.07
C MET A 639 5.73 37.47 5.91
N GLU A 640 5.39 36.18 6.06
CA GLU A 640 4.76 35.40 5.00
C GLU A 640 3.25 35.64 4.97
N PRO A 641 2.67 35.92 3.78
CA PRO A 641 1.24 36.08 3.66
C PRO A 641 0.52 34.73 3.78
N LEU A 642 -0.72 34.78 4.22
CA LEU A 642 -1.66 33.68 4.07
C LEU A 642 -2.27 33.75 2.67
N VAL A 643 -2.48 32.59 2.04
CA VAL A 643 -3.01 32.48 0.68
C VAL A 643 -4.19 31.52 0.68
N TYR A 644 -5.34 32.01 0.23
CA TYR A 644 -6.59 31.26 0.13
C TYR A 644 -7.18 31.41 -1.26
N PHE A 645 -7.88 30.38 -1.71
CA PHE A 645 -8.61 30.38 -2.97
C PHE A 645 -10.10 30.54 -2.67
N ILE A 646 -10.74 31.51 -3.31
CA ILE A 646 -12.15 31.86 -3.05
C ILE A 646 -12.90 32.03 -4.39
N ASN A 647 -14.22 31.89 -4.31
CA ASN A 647 -15.13 32.01 -5.46
C ASN A 647 -15.83 33.37 -5.50
#